data_AF-A0A644XGI7-F1
#
_entry.id   AF-A0A644XGI7-F1
#
_cell.length_a   1.000
_cell.length_b   1.000
_cell.length_c   1.000
_cell.angle_alpha   90.00
_cell.angle_beta   90.00
_cell.angle_gamma   90.00
#
_symmetry.space_group_name_H-M   'P 1'
#
loop_
_entity.id
_entity.type
_entity.pdbx_description
1 polymer ?
#
loop_
_entity_poly.entity_id
_entity_poly.type
_entity_poly.pdbx_seq_one_letter_code
_entity_poly.pdbx_strand_id
1 'polypeptide(L)'
;MVAKNSAIRSHIKAGIKHLLLRSDGQPRGFLKALFHTFQHVAPLRKCAKKIVLSKEGKPRPFFAPLYSRFKALKEEPVFCNLGNISVKPVVPSARHCARPRLTVVAMARNESVRAHDIMRHFCALFDRVVLIDHMSEDDTARIALSYDGVENTEVVVLRGEDSGYYQSEYMSACANALLREAKTDWIFFLDFDEILPFSDAIELRQALVDRSDSPLIQMHWHNIALKEFDPVSLQGATGLIGQQPSSFVKVAINVRRVGSAPVLVEQGNHAVHFLNENAPIKAKPAFGMMHVPILGYQALKSKIAQGVQALKQTVGKDAILGFHWHEMSAEMETLLSNEELVRCISLYYSRPLKDILEIVQSGKAMEGVREIVLKFAQCEPAQTIEGPLPALQTFTLDTISEVLNARFPVTVCEKKSFSLPEPQYHPLPARLENSEVRGQETDAVLAAISANVVCPGLKNNGYIPLIAALLEVYRPQRFVEIGADFGTSIFAVCQHMNSNGKYGEAIAVGEWSDAREHERYGDETFKGFKAILGSEFPKIGKFIRGTDAAVSVFREKSVDFLHVNGVRSFKDATDIFGQWRTRLTDDAVVLIQNTNEVTAGLGVWQCFENLREQASASFQFSYGSGIGILAFGLRPRNPVIDLIAHFQSQPEKMEFLFSQLSRKICS
;
A
#
# COMPACT_ATOMS: atom_id res chain seq x y z
N MET A 1 -8.89 -46.92 32.42
CA MET A 1 -9.52 -45.61 32.76
C MET A 1 -8.49 -44.46 32.69
N VAL A 2 -7.75 -44.34 31.58
CA VAL A 2 -6.51 -43.51 31.47
C VAL A 2 -6.69 -42.28 30.54
N ALA A 3 -7.90 -42.03 30.04
CA ALA A 3 -8.14 -41.03 28.98
C ALA A 3 -8.54 -39.60 29.44
N LYS A 4 -8.58 -39.26 30.73
CA LYS A 4 -9.19 -37.98 31.18
C LYS A 4 -8.26 -36.89 31.74
N ASN A 5 -6.95 -37.11 31.86
CA ASN A 5 -6.04 -36.12 32.47
C ASN A 5 -5.10 -35.34 31.52
N SER A 6 -5.00 -35.67 30.23
CA SER A 6 -4.20 -34.88 29.26
C SER A 6 -4.94 -33.65 28.70
N ALA A 7 -6.28 -33.72 28.60
CA ALA A 7 -7.10 -32.65 28.04
C ALA A 7 -7.18 -31.41 28.95
N ILE A 8 -7.16 -31.61 30.27
CA ILE A 8 -7.36 -30.51 31.24
C ILE A 8 -6.08 -29.68 31.39
N ARG A 9 -4.88 -30.29 31.47
CA ARG A 9 -3.61 -29.54 31.44
C ARG A 9 -3.37 -28.82 30.10
N SER A 10 -3.86 -29.35 28.98
CA SER A 10 -3.81 -28.65 27.68
C SER A 10 -4.77 -27.45 27.64
N HIS A 11 -5.96 -27.55 28.26
CA HIS A 11 -6.93 -26.44 28.35
C HIS A 11 -6.46 -25.31 29.26
N ILE A 12 -5.71 -25.62 30.32
CA ILE A 12 -5.11 -24.62 31.23
C ILE A 12 -4.05 -23.78 30.50
N LYS A 13 -3.14 -24.45 29.78
CA LYS A 13 -2.15 -23.78 28.93
C LYS A 13 -2.86 -23.05 27.79
N ALA A 14 -3.85 -23.65 27.13
CA ALA A 14 -4.55 -23.09 25.98
C ALA A 14 -5.49 -21.93 26.32
N GLY A 15 -6.13 -21.90 27.49
CA GLY A 15 -7.01 -20.81 27.91
C GLY A 15 -6.23 -19.53 28.23
N ILE A 16 -5.11 -19.65 28.95
CA ILE A 16 -4.18 -18.54 29.17
C ILE A 16 -3.43 -18.20 27.86
N LYS A 17 -3.09 -19.20 27.01
CA LYS A 17 -2.56 -18.96 25.65
C LYS A 17 -3.56 -18.20 24.80
N HIS A 18 -4.86 -18.51 24.82
CA HIS A 18 -5.85 -17.82 23.99
C HIS A 18 -6.19 -16.41 24.50
N LEU A 19 -6.08 -16.17 25.81
CA LEU A 19 -6.25 -14.84 26.39
C LEU A 19 -5.06 -13.92 26.07
N LEU A 20 -3.84 -14.45 26.14
CA LEU A 20 -2.60 -13.66 26.00
C LEU A 20 -2.01 -13.71 24.59
N LEU A 21 -2.25 -14.78 23.84
CA LEU A 21 -1.66 -15.13 22.55
C LEU A 21 -2.76 -15.52 21.54
N ARG A 22 -2.46 -15.43 20.25
CA ARG A 22 -3.30 -15.88 19.14
C ARG A 22 -3.12 -17.40 18.98
N SER A 23 -3.93 -18.02 18.12
CA SER A 23 -3.89 -19.47 17.85
C SER A 23 -2.54 -19.94 17.29
N ASP A 24 -1.75 -19.04 16.70
CA ASP A 24 -0.37 -19.25 16.24
C ASP A 24 0.70 -19.15 17.36
N GLY A 25 0.31 -18.78 18.59
CA GLY A 25 1.20 -18.62 19.73
C GLY A 25 1.79 -17.22 19.94
N GLN A 26 1.46 -16.21 19.11
CA GLN A 26 1.95 -14.83 19.23
C GLN A 26 1.09 -13.95 20.16
N PRO A 27 1.65 -13.01 20.96
CA PRO A 27 0.84 -12.18 21.85
C PRO A 27 -0.23 -11.34 21.16
N ARG A 28 -1.45 -11.28 21.73
CA ARG A 28 -2.53 -10.43 21.24
C ARG A 28 -2.18 -8.94 21.45
N GLY A 29 -2.69 -8.08 20.56
CA GLY A 29 -2.21 -6.70 20.36
C GLY A 29 -1.97 -5.86 21.63
N PHE A 30 -2.87 -5.92 22.62
CA PHE A 30 -2.71 -5.12 23.85
C PHE A 30 -1.48 -5.52 24.70
N LEU A 31 -0.95 -6.74 24.54
CA LEU A 31 0.24 -7.22 25.24
C LEU A 31 1.54 -7.02 24.44
N LYS A 32 1.48 -6.75 23.11
CA LYS A 32 2.68 -6.46 22.31
C LYS A 32 3.37 -5.19 22.80
N ALA A 33 2.61 -4.19 23.23
CA ALA A 33 3.15 -2.98 23.85
C ALA A 33 3.92 -3.30 25.15
N LEU A 34 3.43 -4.25 25.96
CA LEU A 34 4.07 -4.69 27.21
C LEU A 34 5.30 -5.59 27.00
N PHE A 35 5.34 -6.37 25.92
CA PHE A 35 6.48 -7.22 25.57
C PHE A 35 7.69 -6.43 25.06
N HIS A 36 7.47 -5.28 24.41
CA HIS A 36 8.55 -4.40 23.97
C HIS A 36 9.24 -3.67 25.14
N THR A 37 8.58 -3.54 26.30
CA THR A 37 9.08 -2.77 27.45
C THR A 37 9.82 -3.60 28.51
N PHE A 38 9.59 -4.91 28.59
CA PHE A 38 10.21 -5.76 29.61
C PHE A 38 11.04 -6.88 28.98
N GLN A 39 12.38 -6.75 29.02
CA GLN A 39 13.33 -7.71 28.43
C GLN A 39 13.37 -9.11 29.12
N HIS A 40 12.59 -9.35 30.19
CA HIS A 40 12.56 -10.63 30.92
C HIS A 40 11.15 -11.09 31.34
N VAL A 41 10.96 -12.41 31.52
CA VAL A 41 9.66 -13.10 31.78
C VAL A 41 9.13 -12.89 33.21
N ALA A 42 9.99 -12.58 34.18
CA ALA A 42 9.60 -12.40 35.59
C ALA A 42 8.69 -11.18 35.87
N PRO A 43 8.95 -9.97 35.30
CA PRO A 43 8.04 -8.83 35.34
C PRO A 43 6.65 -9.12 34.76
N LEU A 44 6.59 -9.84 33.63
CA LEU A 44 5.34 -10.25 32.96
C LEU A 44 4.47 -11.14 33.86
N ARG A 45 5.07 -12.10 34.60
CA ARG A 45 4.35 -12.90 35.62
C ARG A 45 3.81 -12.05 36.76
N LYS A 46 4.53 -10.99 37.16
CA LYS A 46 4.12 -10.08 38.25
C LYS A 46 2.94 -9.18 37.81
N CYS A 47 2.95 -8.68 36.58
CA CYS A 47 1.83 -7.96 35.97
C CYS A 47 0.60 -8.85 35.79
N ALA A 48 0.76 -10.06 35.24
CA ALA A 48 -0.33 -11.02 35.10
C ALA A 48 -0.97 -11.37 36.46
N LYS A 49 -0.17 -11.54 37.52
CA LYS A 49 -0.68 -11.73 38.89
C LYS A 49 -1.50 -10.53 39.39
N LYS A 50 -1.07 -9.29 39.12
CA LYS A 50 -1.82 -8.07 39.53
C LYS A 50 -3.15 -7.87 38.78
N ILE A 51 -3.24 -8.38 37.55
CA ILE A 51 -4.45 -8.35 36.72
C ILE A 51 -5.45 -9.40 37.20
N VAL A 52 -4.97 -10.61 37.49
CA VAL A 52 -5.83 -11.75 37.86
C VAL A 52 -6.22 -11.74 39.35
N LEU A 53 -5.34 -11.25 40.24
CA LEU A 53 -5.54 -11.24 41.69
C LEU A 53 -5.69 -9.81 42.24
N SER A 54 -6.43 -9.66 43.33
CA SER A 54 -6.53 -8.45 44.15
C SER A 54 -5.25 -8.25 44.97
N LYS A 55 -5.11 -7.09 45.62
CA LYS A 55 -3.96 -6.80 46.50
C LYS A 55 -3.87 -7.79 47.67
N GLU A 56 -5.00 -8.33 48.11
CA GLU A 56 -5.11 -9.33 49.17
C GLU A 56 -4.90 -10.77 48.66
N GLY A 57 -4.52 -10.95 47.39
CA GLY A 57 -4.20 -12.25 46.79
C GLY A 57 -5.42 -13.09 46.39
N LYS A 58 -6.64 -12.53 46.44
CA LYS A 58 -7.86 -13.22 46.00
C LYS A 58 -8.13 -12.95 44.51
N PRO A 59 -8.63 -13.92 43.71
CA PRO A 59 -8.96 -13.66 42.32
C PRO A 59 -10.04 -12.58 42.19
N ARG A 60 -9.83 -11.63 41.28
CA ARG A 60 -10.78 -10.55 41.03
C ARG A 60 -12.09 -11.11 40.44
N PRO A 61 -13.26 -10.46 40.65
CA PRO A 61 -14.58 -11.05 40.37
C PRO A 61 -14.73 -11.60 38.95
N PHE A 62 -14.21 -10.88 37.96
CA PHE A 62 -14.22 -11.29 36.54
C PHE A 62 -13.44 -12.60 36.27
N PHE A 63 -12.44 -12.93 37.10
CA PHE A 63 -11.58 -14.11 36.95
C PHE A 63 -11.79 -15.20 38.02
N ALA A 64 -12.65 -14.95 39.02
CA ALA A 64 -12.94 -15.87 40.12
C ALA A 64 -13.49 -17.26 39.69
N PRO A 65 -14.34 -17.37 38.65
CA PRO A 65 -14.83 -18.68 38.16
C PRO A 65 -13.71 -19.50 37.50
N LEU A 66 -12.73 -18.82 36.90
CA LEU A 66 -11.61 -19.45 36.23
C LEU A 66 -10.57 -19.94 37.26
N TYR A 67 -10.24 -19.10 38.25
CA TYR A 67 -9.24 -19.40 39.28
C TYR A 67 -9.65 -20.54 40.23
N SER A 68 -10.93 -20.64 40.59
CA SER A 68 -11.47 -21.72 41.42
C SER A 68 -11.32 -23.11 40.77
N ARG A 69 -11.44 -23.18 39.44
CA ARG A 69 -11.19 -24.42 38.66
C ARG A 69 -9.71 -24.80 38.59
N PHE A 70 -8.78 -23.84 38.61
CA PHE A 70 -7.34 -24.12 38.56
C PHE A 70 -6.78 -24.62 39.90
N LYS A 71 -7.27 -24.10 41.03
CA LYS A 71 -6.76 -24.46 42.38
C LYS A 71 -7.02 -25.92 42.77
N ALA A 72 -7.94 -26.59 42.08
CA ALA A 72 -8.31 -27.99 42.34
C ALA A 72 -7.30 -29.04 41.81
N LEU A 73 -6.22 -28.62 41.11
CA LEU A 73 -5.29 -29.54 40.44
C LEU A 73 -3.92 -29.55 41.14
N LYS A 74 -3.56 -30.67 41.77
CA LYS A 74 -2.29 -30.86 42.53
C LYS A 74 -1.09 -31.13 41.61
N GLU A 75 0.09 -30.68 42.06
CA GLU A 75 1.37 -30.55 41.35
C GLU A 75 2.28 -31.79 41.48
N GLU A 76 2.96 -32.20 40.39
CA GLU A 76 4.25 -32.93 40.43
C GLU A 76 5.07 -32.63 39.14
N PRO A 77 6.41 -32.65 39.18
CA PRO A 77 7.28 -32.04 38.17
C PRO A 77 7.80 -33.05 37.12
N VAL A 78 7.96 -32.63 35.85
CA VAL A 78 8.60 -33.43 34.79
C VAL A 78 9.45 -32.56 33.86
N PHE A 79 10.69 -33.00 33.61
CA PHE A 79 11.67 -32.48 32.63
C PHE A 79 11.45 -33.11 31.25
N CYS A 80 11.74 -32.39 30.15
CA CYS A 80 11.76 -32.98 28.79
C CYS A 80 12.97 -32.52 27.95
N ASN A 81 13.60 -33.52 27.32
CA ASN A 81 14.76 -33.49 26.42
C ASN A 81 14.36 -33.07 24.99
N LEU A 82 15.23 -32.32 24.29
CA LEU A 82 15.03 -31.89 22.89
C LEU A 82 15.90 -32.72 21.95
N GLY A 83 15.30 -33.69 21.28
CA GLY A 83 15.92 -34.43 20.17
C GLY A 83 14.84 -34.91 19.21
N ASN A 84 14.96 -34.49 17.95
CA ASN A 84 14.16 -34.89 16.78
C ASN A 84 12.79 -34.22 16.60
N ILE A 85 12.76 -33.13 15.82
CA ILE A 85 11.58 -32.77 15.01
C ILE A 85 12.03 -32.53 13.57
N SER A 86 11.60 -33.42 12.67
CA SER A 86 11.62 -33.24 11.21
C SER A 86 10.62 -32.14 10.84
N VAL A 87 11.08 -31.15 10.07
CA VAL A 87 10.25 -30.05 9.56
C VAL A 87 9.48 -30.54 8.33
N LYS A 88 8.15 -30.60 8.41
CA LYS A 88 7.28 -30.74 7.23
C LYS A 88 7.10 -29.37 6.56
N PRO A 89 7.07 -29.29 5.22
CA PRO A 89 6.87 -28.04 4.51
C PRO A 89 5.46 -27.51 4.77
N VAL A 90 5.39 -26.22 5.12
CA VAL A 90 4.15 -25.48 5.34
C VAL A 90 3.58 -25.10 3.98
N VAL A 91 2.39 -25.61 3.65
CA VAL A 91 1.64 -25.17 2.47
C VAL A 91 0.95 -23.83 2.81
N PRO A 92 1.17 -22.73 2.06
CA PRO A 92 0.55 -21.45 2.36
C PRO A 92 -0.97 -21.47 2.14
N SER A 93 -1.71 -20.86 3.06
CA SER A 93 -3.17 -20.70 2.94
C SER A 93 -3.55 -19.79 1.76
N ALA A 94 -4.51 -20.23 0.95
CA ALA A 94 -4.96 -19.65 -0.33
C ALA A 94 -5.63 -18.25 -0.28
N ARG A 95 -5.21 -17.31 0.59
CA ARG A 95 -5.82 -15.95 0.69
C ARG A 95 -4.92 -14.78 0.27
N HIS A 96 -3.72 -15.02 -0.26
CA HIS A 96 -2.88 -14.00 -0.92
C HIS A 96 -2.37 -14.56 -2.26
N CYS A 97 -3.25 -14.65 -3.26
CA CYS A 97 -2.91 -15.21 -4.57
C CYS A 97 -2.68 -14.10 -5.61
N ALA A 98 -1.58 -13.36 -5.47
CA ALA A 98 -0.97 -12.65 -6.60
C ALA A 98 0.55 -12.62 -6.37
N ARG A 99 1.30 -13.39 -7.16
CA ARG A 99 2.76 -13.32 -7.27
C ARG A 99 3.09 -11.92 -7.82
N PRO A 100 3.72 -11.00 -7.07
CA PRO A 100 3.99 -9.66 -7.58
C PRO A 100 4.94 -9.75 -8.78
N ARG A 101 4.63 -8.99 -9.83
CA ARG A 101 5.48 -8.84 -11.01
C ARG A 101 6.61 -7.88 -10.72
N LEU A 102 7.85 -8.33 -10.90
CA LEU A 102 9.05 -7.57 -10.57
C LEU A 102 9.79 -7.19 -11.84
N THR A 103 10.13 -5.92 -11.95
CA THR A 103 10.99 -5.37 -13.00
C THR A 103 12.26 -4.82 -12.36
N VAL A 104 13.42 -5.12 -12.94
CA VAL A 104 14.67 -4.43 -12.63
C VAL A 104 15.02 -3.50 -13.78
N VAL A 105 15.41 -2.27 -13.44
CA VAL A 105 15.95 -1.27 -14.36
C VAL A 105 17.43 -1.11 -14.01
N ALA A 106 18.28 -1.23 -15.01
CA ALA A 106 19.73 -1.10 -14.87
C ALA A 106 20.28 -0.16 -15.95
N MET A 107 21.37 0.53 -15.64
CA MET A 107 22.17 1.24 -16.65
C MET A 107 23.59 0.68 -16.60
N ALA A 108 24.13 0.32 -17.75
CA ALA A 108 25.46 -0.26 -17.84
C ALA A 108 26.26 0.37 -18.98
N ARG A 109 27.58 0.42 -18.79
CA ARG A 109 28.54 0.79 -19.82
C ARG A 109 29.76 -0.10 -19.69
N ASN A 110 30.06 -0.88 -20.72
CA ASN A 110 31.24 -1.73 -20.79
C ASN A 110 31.39 -2.72 -19.59
N GLU A 111 30.31 -3.43 -19.26
CA GLU A 111 30.24 -4.39 -18.16
C GLU A 111 30.22 -5.85 -18.65
N SER A 112 30.68 -6.13 -19.88
CA SER A 112 30.64 -7.48 -20.49
C SER A 112 31.30 -8.55 -19.63
N VAL A 113 32.34 -8.20 -18.87
CA VAL A 113 33.09 -9.10 -17.98
C VAL A 113 32.19 -9.75 -16.92
N ARG A 114 31.20 -9.03 -16.39
CA ARG A 114 30.24 -9.56 -15.39
C ARG A 114 28.82 -9.72 -15.92
N ALA A 115 28.54 -9.28 -17.14
CA ALA A 115 27.20 -9.25 -17.71
C ALA A 115 26.50 -10.62 -17.69
N HIS A 116 27.22 -11.72 -17.96
CA HIS A 116 26.61 -13.05 -17.87
C HIS A 116 26.13 -13.40 -16.45
N ASP A 117 26.93 -13.12 -15.41
CA ASP A 117 26.53 -13.43 -14.04
C ASP A 117 25.34 -12.60 -13.57
N ILE A 118 25.33 -11.32 -13.93
CA ILE A 118 24.28 -10.38 -13.54
C ILE A 118 22.99 -10.65 -14.29
N MET A 119 23.05 -10.91 -15.60
CA MET A 119 21.85 -11.26 -16.36
C MET A 119 21.25 -12.60 -15.89
N ARG A 120 22.08 -13.59 -15.56
CA ARG A 120 21.61 -14.84 -14.93
C ARG A 120 20.93 -14.58 -13.59
N HIS A 121 21.46 -13.65 -12.81
CA HIS A 121 20.87 -13.25 -11.54
C HIS A 121 19.53 -12.53 -11.72
N PHE A 122 19.47 -11.58 -12.66
CA PHE A 122 18.27 -10.83 -12.94
C PHE A 122 17.16 -11.73 -13.49
N CYS A 123 17.44 -12.59 -14.47
CA CYS A 123 16.46 -13.54 -15.00
C CYS A 123 16.00 -14.57 -13.96
N ALA A 124 16.85 -14.96 -13.00
CA ALA A 124 16.46 -15.84 -11.91
C ALA A 124 15.48 -15.20 -10.90
N LEU A 125 15.40 -13.86 -10.84
CA LEU A 125 14.64 -13.14 -9.81
C LEU A 125 13.46 -12.31 -10.36
N PHE A 126 13.63 -11.71 -11.53
CA PHE A 126 12.74 -10.70 -12.11
C PHE A 126 11.96 -11.24 -13.29
N ASP A 127 10.72 -10.78 -13.43
CA ASP A 127 9.88 -11.11 -14.60
C ASP A 127 10.26 -10.24 -15.81
N ARG A 128 10.96 -9.12 -15.58
CA ARG A 128 11.43 -8.21 -16.63
C ARG A 128 12.74 -7.51 -16.25
N VAL A 129 13.62 -7.36 -17.23
CA VAL A 129 14.83 -6.55 -17.18
C VAL A 129 14.72 -5.42 -18.20
N VAL A 130 14.90 -4.18 -17.75
CA VAL A 130 15.06 -3.02 -18.63
C VAL A 130 16.49 -2.52 -18.49
N LEU A 131 17.31 -2.78 -19.49
CA LEU A 131 18.70 -2.33 -19.55
C LEU A 131 18.81 -1.08 -20.42
N ILE A 132 19.35 -0.01 -19.84
CA ILE A 132 19.84 1.15 -20.55
C ILE A 132 21.33 0.94 -20.83
N ASP A 133 21.66 0.59 -22.06
CA ASP A 133 23.03 0.56 -22.55
C ASP A 133 23.53 2.00 -22.77
N HIS A 134 24.45 2.44 -21.93
CA HIS A 134 25.00 3.80 -22.01
C HIS A 134 26.27 3.83 -22.85
N MET A 135 26.08 3.67 -24.16
CA MET A 135 27.15 3.68 -25.16
C MET A 135 28.25 2.64 -24.88
N SER A 136 27.88 1.38 -24.63
CA SER A 136 28.88 0.32 -24.55
C SER A 136 29.54 0.06 -25.91
N GLU A 137 30.85 -0.13 -25.86
CA GLU A 137 31.72 -0.48 -26.98
C GLU A 137 32.09 -1.97 -26.96
N ASP A 138 31.72 -2.69 -25.90
CA ASP A 138 31.90 -4.12 -25.74
C ASP A 138 30.58 -4.91 -25.92
N ASP A 139 30.60 -6.21 -25.62
CA ASP A 139 29.46 -7.10 -25.78
C ASP A 139 28.37 -6.96 -24.68
N THR A 140 28.38 -5.93 -23.83
CA THR A 140 27.39 -5.77 -22.73
C THR A 140 25.95 -5.90 -23.22
N ALA A 141 25.57 -5.14 -24.25
CA ALA A 141 24.22 -5.17 -24.82
C ALA A 141 23.91 -6.50 -25.52
N ARG A 142 24.91 -7.11 -26.18
CA ARG A 142 24.77 -8.43 -26.84
C ARG A 142 24.44 -9.51 -25.83
N ILE A 143 25.19 -9.53 -24.73
CA ILE A 143 25.01 -10.49 -23.64
C ILE A 143 23.65 -10.28 -23.02
N ALA A 144 23.24 -9.04 -22.72
CA ALA A 144 21.91 -8.79 -22.16
C ALA A 144 20.79 -9.32 -23.06
N LEU A 145 20.83 -9.04 -24.37
CA LEU A 145 19.83 -9.52 -25.32
C LEU A 145 19.77 -11.05 -25.43
N SER A 146 20.87 -11.77 -25.20
CA SER A 146 20.84 -13.24 -25.29
C SER A 146 19.99 -13.88 -24.18
N TYR A 147 19.67 -13.14 -23.11
CA TYR A 147 18.82 -13.62 -22.02
C TYR A 147 17.34 -13.32 -22.19
N ASP A 148 16.91 -12.71 -23.31
CA ASP A 148 15.47 -12.51 -23.55
C ASP A 148 14.73 -13.85 -23.63
N GLY A 149 13.66 -13.99 -22.83
CA GLY A 149 12.86 -15.20 -22.72
C GLY A 149 13.41 -16.27 -21.77
N VAL A 150 14.66 -16.15 -21.28
CA VAL A 150 15.22 -17.08 -20.28
C VAL A 150 14.42 -16.97 -18.98
N GLU A 151 14.03 -18.10 -18.39
CA GLU A 151 13.14 -18.16 -17.20
C GLU A 151 11.78 -17.44 -17.36
N ASN A 152 11.34 -17.20 -18.60
CA ASN A 152 10.19 -16.33 -18.92
C ASN A 152 10.38 -14.86 -18.52
N THR A 153 11.63 -14.40 -18.46
CA THR A 153 11.97 -13.00 -18.24
C THR A 153 11.97 -12.23 -19.56
N GLU A 154 11.22 -11.13 -19.62
CA GLU A 154 11.29 -10.18 -20.74
C GLU A 154 12.54 -9.31 -20.58
N VAL A 155 13.43 -9.29 -21.57
CA VAL A 155 14.62 -8.42 -21.58
C VAL A 155 14.47 -7.33 -22.63
N VAL A 156 14.49 -6.09 -22.17
CA VAL A 156 14.41 -4.89 -23.01
C VAL A 156 15.74 -4.15 -22.92
N VAL A 157 16.42 -3.99 -24.05
CA VAL A 157 17.67 -3.21 -24.14
C VAL A 157 17.44 -1.98 -25.00
N LEU A 158 17.73 -0.81 -24.44
CA LEU A 158 17.66 0.50 -25.10
C LEU A 158 19.02 1.19 -24.99
N ARG A 159 19.38 2.04 -25.95
CA ARG A 159 20.65 2.76 -25.93
C ARG A 159 20.47 4.26 -25.70
N GLY A 160 21.08 4.77 -24.63
CA GLY A 160 21.17 6.20 -24.36
C GLY A 160 22.41 6.80 -25.02
N GLU A 161 22.27 7.92 -25.74
CA GLU A 161 23.34 8.52 -26.54
C GLU A 161 23.94 9.81 -25.94
N ASP A 162 23.44 10.26 -24.78
CA ASP A 162 23.99 11.44 -24.12
C ASP A 162 25.29 11.08 -23.38
N SER A 163 26.42 11.67 -23.78
CA SER A 163 27.73 11.34 -23.20
C SER A 163 27.92 11.75 -21.72
N GLY A 164 27.01 12.55 -21.15
CA GLY A 164 27.07 13.04 -19.77
C GLY A 164 26.50 12.06 -18.73
N TYR A 165 26.60 12.43 -17.46
CA TYR A 165 26.16 11.62 -16.32
C TYR A 165 24.68 11.90 -15.96
N TYR A 166 23.78 11.32 -16.77
CA TYR A 166 22.32 11.54 -16.69
C TYR A 166 21.53 10.33 -16.16
N GLN A 167 22.12 9.54 -15.25
CA GLN A 167 21.47 8.35 -14.68
C GLN A 167 20.10 8.71 -14.05
N SER A 168 20.05 9.76 -13.22
CA SER A 168 18.79 10.21 -12.59
C SER A 168 17.68 10.48 -13.61
N GLU A 169 17.97 11.18 -14.70
CA GLU A 169 17.01 11.47 -15.76
C GLU A 169 16.52 10.19 -16.44
N TYR A 170 17.45 9.31 -16.79
CA TYR A 170 17.15 8.05 -17.46
C TYR A 170 16.32 7.10 -16.58
N MET A 171 16.69 6.98 -15.30
CA MET A 171 15.96 6.17 -14.31
C MET A 171 14.59 6.75 -14.03
N SER A 172 14.46 8.07 -13.92
CA SER A 172 13.18 8.76 -13.74
C SER A 172 12.25 8.53 -14.92
N ALA A 173 12.76 8.68 -16.15
CA ALA A 173 11.96 8.46 -17.35
C ALA A 173 11.48 7.01 -17.45
N CYS A 174 12.36 6.04 -17.17
CA CYS A 174 12.00 4.61 -17.13
C CYS A 174 10.97 4.31 -16.04
N ALA A 175 11.19 4.81 -14.82
CA ALA A 175 10.26 4.65 -13.70
C ALA A 175 8.87 5.17 -14.08
N ASN A 176 8.79 6.39 -14.64
CA ASN A 176 7.55 7.02 -15.02
C ASN A 176 6.82 6.28 -16.15
N ALA A 177 7.55 5.75 -17.14
CA ALA A 177 6.96 4.91 -18.18
C ALA A 177 6.38 3.61 -17.61
N LEU A 178 7.12 2.92 -16.75
CA LEU A 178 6.69 1.67 -16.11
C LEU A 178 5.54 1.86 -15.12
N LEU A 179 5.51 2.97 -14.37
CA LEU A 179 4.39 3.33 -13.49
C LEU A 179 3.09 3.50 -14.28
N ARG A 180 3.16 4.13 -15.47
CA ARG A 180 2.00 4.28 -16.38
C ARG A 180 1.62 2.98 -17.08
N GLU A 181 2.60 2.14 -17.44
CA GLU A 181 2.34 0.86 -18.09
C GLU A 181 1.55 -0.09 -17.18
N ALA A 182 1.69 0.00 -15.86
CA ALA A 182 0.93 -0.79 -14.88
C ALA A 182 1.00 -2.33 -15.06
N LYS A 183 2.04 -2.84 -15.74
CA LYS A 183 2.34 -4.29 -15.84
C LYS A 183 3.29 -4.80 -14.77
N THR A 184 3.90 -3.88 -14.01
CA THR A 184 4.88 -4.14 -12.97
C THR A 184 4.27 -3.82 -11.61
N ASP A 185 4.51 -4.65 -10.59
CA ASP A 185 4.14 -4.36 -9.20
C ASP A 185 5.30 -3.71 -8.42
N TRP A 186 6.55 -4.08 -8.73
CA TRP A 186 7.76 -3.49 -8.15
C TRP A 186 8.81 -3.16 -9.19
N ILE A 187 9.39 -1.96 -9.10
CA ILE A 187 10.51 -1.50 -9.94
C ILE A 187 11.76 -1.42 -9.06
N PHE A 188 12.79 -2.19 -9.37
CA PHE A 188 14.10 -2.14 -8.73
C PHE A 188 15.07 -1.38 -9.61
N PHE A 189 15.99 -0.63 -9.00
CA PHE A 189 17.08 0.05 -9.71
C PHE A 189 18.40 -0.53 -9.24
N LEU A 190 19.02 -1.38 -10.06
CA LEU A 190 20.23 -2.12 -9.70
C LEU A 190 21.32 -1.89 -10.74
N ASP A 191 22.55 -1.71 -10.27
CA ASP A 191 23.74 -1.61 -11.11
C ASP A 191 24.36 -3.01 -11.32
N PHE A 192 25.25 -3.17 -12.32
CA PHE A 192 25.86 -4.46 -12.63
C PHE A 192 26.87 -4.94 -11.57
N ASP A 193 27.21 -4.11 -10.59
CA ASP A 193 27.98 -4.50 -9.40
C ASP A 193 27.11 -4.84 -8.18
N GLU A 194 25.78 -4.91 -8.34
CA GLU A 194 24.84 -5.09 -7.24
C GLU A 194 24.03 -6.38 -7.37
N ILE A 195 24.04 -7.16 -6.29
CA ILE A 195 23.48 -8.50 -6.24
C ILE A 195 22.54 -8.61 -5.04
N LEU A 196 21.33 -9.07 -5.27
CA LEU A 196 20.37 -9.34 -4.20
C LEU A 196 20.72 -10.66 -3.49
N PRO A 197 20.61 -10.74 -2.15
CA PRO A 197 21.09 -11.88 -1.38
C PRO A 197 20.04 -13.01 -1.30
N PHE A 198 19.42 -13.34 -2.43
CA PHE A 198 18.37 -14.36 -2.50
C PHE A 198 18.83 -15.55 -3.32
N SER A 199 18.34 -16.72 -2.92
CA SER A 199 18.62 -17.98 -3.62
C SER A 199 17.69 -18.19 -4.80
N ASP A 200 16.48 -17.61 -4.77
CA ASP A 200 15.48 -17.72 -5.82
C ASP A 200 14.43 -16.58 -5.79
N ALA A 201 13.60 -16.54 -6.84
CA ALA A 201 12.52 -15.58 -7.01
C ALA A 201 11.42 -15.65 -5.94
N ILE A 202 11.24 -16.81 -5.29
CA ILE A 202 10.21 -17.04 -4.26
C ILE A 202 10.66 -16.33 -2.97
N GLU A 203 11.92 -16.48 -2.59
CA GLU A 203 12.51 -15.85 -1.42
C GLU A 203 12.43 -14.31 -1.52
N LEU A 204 12.81 -13.75 -2.68
CA LEU A 204 12.68 -12.32 -2.95
C LEU A 204 11.22 -11.85 -2.79
N ARG A 205 10.26 -12.56 -3.39
CA ARG A 205 8.84 -12.18 -3.30
C ARG A 205 8.30 -12.27 -1.90
N GLN A 206 8.70 -13.29 -1.14
CA GLN A 206 8.33 -13.43 0.26
C GLN A 206 8.88 -12.27 1.10
N ALA A 207 10.12 -11.82 0.83
CA ALA A 207 10.70 -10.66 1.49
C ALA A 207 9.94 -9.35 1.20
N LEU A 208 9.24 -9.26 0.06
CA LEU A 208 8.42 -8.09 -0.30
C LEU A 208 7.03 -8.09 0.35
N VAL A 209 6.47 -9.24 0.73
CA VAL A 209 5.11 -9.33 1.31
C VAL A 209 4.95 -8.43 2.53
N ASP A 210 5.89 -8.47 3.47
CA ASP A 210 5.87 -7.70 4.72
C ASP A 210 6.14 -6.19 4.53
N ARG A 211 6.39 -5.77 3.29
CA ARG A 211 6.75 -4.40 2.88
C ARG A 211 5.78 -3.84 1.84
N SER A 212 4.74 -4.60 1.52
CA SER A 212 3.69 -4.22 0.57
C SER A 212 2.85 -3.02 1.02
N ASP A 213 3.00 -2.58 2.27
CA ASP A 213 2.40 -1.38 2.86
C ASP A 213 3.17 -0.09 2.54
N SER A 214 4.44 -0.19 2.13
CA SER A 214 5.32 0.95 1.88
C SER A 214 5.36 1.34 0.40
N PRO A 215 5.40 2.65 0.06
CA PRO A 215 5.61 3.12 -1.31
C PRO A 215 7.01 2.80 -1.84
N LEU A 216 8.01 2.83 -0.98
CA LEU A 216 9.38 2.48 -1.31
C LEU A 216 9.96 1.51 -0.30
N ILE A 217 10.93 0.73 -0.74
CA ILE A 217 11.90 0.08 0.15
C ILE A 217 13.29 0.63 -0.09
N GLN A 218 14.13 0.57 0.94
CA GLN A 218 15.55 0.88 0.83
C GLN A 218 16.39 -0.35 1.22
N MET A 219 17.47 -0.58 0.48
CA MET A 219 18.35 -1.73 0.59
C MET A 219 19.78 -1.23 0.77
N HIS A 220 20.42 -1.56 1.88
CA HIS A 220 21.78 -1.08 2.16
C HIS A 220 22.83 -1.89 1.41
N TRP A 221 23.86 -1.21 0.91
CA TRP A 221 25.03 -1.91 0.40
C TRP A 221 25.79 -2.62 1.51
N HIS A 222 26.13 -3.86 1.24
CA HIS A 222 27.22 -4.58 1.86
C HIS A 222 28.36 -4.64 0.85
N ASN A 223 29.29 -3.70 0.99
CA ASN A 223 30.46 -3.60 0.15
C ASN A 223 31.37 -4.83 0.32
N ILE A 224 31.80 -5.40 -0.79
CA ILE A 224 32.63 -6.60 -0.85
C ILE A 224 33.88 -6.31 -1.68
N ALA A 225 35.04 -6.53 -1.07
CA ALA A 225 36.31 -6.57 -1.77
C ALA A 225 36.63 -8.01 -2.17
N LEU A 226 36.92 -8.27 -3.44
CA LEU A 226 37.31 -9.61 -3.87
C LEU A 226 38.69 -9.99 -3.30
N LYS A 227 38.85 -11.26 -2.93
CA LYS A 227 40.17 -11.79 -2.55
C LYS A 227 41.02 -12.01 -3.79
N GLU A 228 40.44 -12.60 -4.82
CA GLU A 228 41.05 -12.77 -6.14
C GLU A 228 40.38 -11.81 -7.11
N PHE A 229 41.19 -10.93 -7.73
CA PHE A 229 40.70 -10.02 -8.76
C PHE A 229 40.46 -10.75 -10.08
N ASP A 230 39.59 -10.16 -10.90
CA ASP A 230 39.19 -10.64 -12.21
C ASP A 230 38.72 -12.12 -12.17
N PRO A 231 37.75 -12.44 -11.28
CA PRO A 231 37.26 -13.81 -11.16
C PRO A 231 36.55 -14.22 -12.46
N VAL A 232 36.65 -15.51 -12.79
CA VAL A 232 35.94 -16.07 -13.96
C VAL A 232 34.42 -15.93 -13.82
N SER A 233 33.91 -16.02 -12.60
CA SER A 233 32.52 -15.75 -12.26
C SER A 233 32.44 -15.18 -10.84
N LEU A 234 31.51 -14.26 -10.63
CA LEU A 234 31.11 -13.78 -9.31
C LEU A 234 30.44 -14.88 -8.48
N GLN A 235 29.76 -15.83 -9.11
CA GLN A 235 29.18 -16.95 -8.39
C GLN A 235 30.29 -17.87 -7.87
N GLY A 236 30.37 -18.02 -6.55
CA GLY A 236 31.40 -18.80 -5.87
C GLY A 236 32.71 -18.05 -5.62
N ALA A 237 32.86 -16.81 -6.11
CA ALA A 237 34.05 -16.00 -5.82
C ALA A 237 34.17 -15.73 -4.31
N THR A 238 35.40 -15.67 -3.83
CA THR A 238 35.69 -15.36 -2.43
C THR A 238 35.94 -13.87 -2.26
N GLY A 239 35.35 -13.31 -1.21
CA GLY A 239 35.41 -11.88 -0.92
C GLY A 239 35.55 -11.60 0.56
N LEU A 240 35.74 -10.32 0.84
CA LEU A 240 35.89 -9.72 2.14
C LEU A 240 34.76 -8.71 2.34
N ILE A 241 34.07 -8.80 3.48
CA ILE A 241 32.92 -7.95 3.79
C ILE A 241 33.12 -7.32 5.18
N GLY A 242 32.85 -6.01 5.29
CA GLY A 242 32.93 -5.28 6.56
C GLY A 242 31.82 -5.66 7.56
N GLN A 243 31.98 -5.25 8.83
CA GLN A 243 31.01 -5.55 9.89
C GLN A 243 29.67 -4.82 9.70
N GLN A 244 29.72 -3.60 9.19
CA GLN A 244 28.56 -2.71 9.09
C GLN A 244 28.20 -2.49 7.61
N PRO A 245 26.91 -2.41 7.28
CA PRO A 245 26.49 -1.96 5.96
C PRO A 245 26.91 -0.51 5.70
N SER A 246 27.00 -0.15 4.43
CA SER A 246 27.19 1.21 3.98
C SER A 246 26.02 2.11 4.40
N SER A 247 26.29 3.40 4.55
CA SER A 247 25.25 4.43 4.67
C SER A 247 24.47 4.63 3.37
N PHE A 248 25.05 4.22 2.24
CA PHE A 248 24.41 4.27 0.93
C PHE A 248 23.41 3.11 0.77
N VAL A 249 22.30 3.42 0.09
CA VAL A 249 21.17 2.52 -0.12
C VAL A 249 20.70 2.54 -1.56
N LYS A 250 20.12 1.47 -2.07
CA LYS A 250 19.29 1.50 -3.29
C LYS A 250 17.82 1.46 -2.93
N VAL A 251 17.00 2.06 -3.77
CA VAL A 251 15.54 2.05 -3.61
C VAL A 251 14.86 1.11 -4.59
N ALA A 252 13.70 0.60 -4.21
CA ALA A 252 12.75 -0.01 -5.13
C ALA A 252 11.35 0.55 -4.89
N ILE A 253 10.63 0.77 -5.99
CA ILE A 253 9.30 1.40 -6.01
C ILE A 253 8.22 0.33 -5.99
N ASN A 254 7.27 0.47 -5.07
CA ASN A 254 6.01 -0.28 -5.08
C ASN A 254 4.99 0.49 -5.94
N VAL A 255 4.77 0.01 -7.16
CA VAL A 255 3.96 0.69 -8.18
C VAL A 255 2.53 0.94 -7.68
N ARG A 256 1.94 0.00 -6.94
CA ARG A 256 0.57 0.13 -6.43
C ARG A 256 0.41 1.22 -5.37
N ARG A 257 1.50 1.54 -4.66
CA ARG A 257 1.50 2.52 -3.57
C ARG A 257 1.89 3.91 -4.05
N VAL A 258 2.76 3.99 -5.05
CA VAL A 258 3.12 5.26 -5.71
C VAL A 258 2.04 5.69 -6.71
N GLY A 259 1.36 4.75 -7.37
CA GLY A 259 0.35 5.02 -8.38
C GLY A 259 0.98 5.52 -9.69
N SER A 260 0.28 6.39 -10.41
CA SER A 260 0.75 6.97 -11.68
C SER A 260 1.37 8.36 -11.53
N ALA A 261 1.60 8.81 -10.29
CA ALA A 261 2.20 10.12 -10.02
C ALA A 261 3.65 10.13 -10.56
N PRO A 262 4.08 11.20 -11.25
CA PRO A 262 5.42 11.29 -11.78
C PRO A 262 6.44 11.41 -10.64
N VAL A 263 7.52 10.66 -10.77
CA VAL A 263 8.60 10.60 -9.80
C VAL A 263 9.93 11.03 -10.39
N LEU A 264 10.81 11.51 -9.53
CA LEU A 264 12.22 11.74 -9.79
C LEU A 264 13.03 10.75 -8.95
N VAL A 265 13.83 9.91 -9.61
CA VAL A 265 14.78 9.00 -8.98
C VAL A 265 16.12 9.73 -8.86
N GLU A 266 16.64 9.91 -7.65
CA GLU A 266 17.90 10.62 -7.43
C GLU A 266 19.10 9.91 -8.03
N GLN A 267 20.19 10.67 -8.24
CA GLN A 267 21.48 10.09 -8.66
C GLN A 267 21.94 8.99 -7.71
N GLY A 268 22.47 7.90 -8.28
CA GLY A 268 22.85 6.71 -7.53
C GLY A 268 21.65 5.87 -7.07
N ASN A 269 20.41 6.22 -7.45
CA ASN A 269 19.17 5.54 -7.07
C ASN A 269 18.98 5.43 -5.54
N HIS A 270 19.40 6.47 -4.81
CA HIS A 270 19.39 6.50 -3.33
C HIS A 270 18.07 6.97 -2.72
N ALA A 271 17.28 7.74 -3.46
CA ALA A 271 15.96 8.20 -3.05
C ALA A 271 15.05 8.43 -4.26
N VAL A 272 13.75 8.61 -3.99
CA VAL A 272 12.75 8.98 -4.99
C VAL A 272 11.89 10.11 -4.43
N HIS A 273 11.58 11.10 -5.26
CA HIS A 273 10.70 12.23 -4.95
C HIS A 273 9.48 12.19 -5.85
N PHE A 274 8.35 12.73 -5.39
CA PHE A 274 7.34 13.18 -6.33
C PHE A 274 7.82 14.47 -7.00
N LEU A 275 7.54 14.65 -8.29
CA LEU A 275 8.08 15.78 -9.06
C LEU A 275 7.76 17.17 -8.47
N ASN A 276 6.67 17.27 -7.70
CA ASN A 276 6.20 18.52 -7.08
C ASN A 276 6.52 18.61 -5.57
N GLU A 277 7.31 17.68 -5.04
CA GLU A 277 7.67 17.63 -3.63
C GLU A 277 9.19 17.65 -3.46
N ASN A 278 9.68 18.46 -2.53
CA ASN A 278 11.12 18.56 -2.24
C ASN A 278 11.61 17.47 -1.28
N ALA A 279 10.70 16.77 -0.59
CA ALA A 279 11.04 15.76 0.39
C ALA A 279 11.01 14.37 -0.27
N PRO A 280 12.02 13.52 0.01
CA PRO A 280 12.02 12.17 -0.52
C PRO A 280 10.86 11.36 0.06
N ILE A 281 10.25 10.53 -0.78
CA ILE A 281 9.21 9.58 -0.37
C ILE A 281 9.82 8.66 0.69
N LYS A 282 9.11 8.48 1.80
CA LYS A 282 9.58 7.67 2.91
C LYS A 282 9.75 6.20 2.50
N ALA A 283 11.00 5.72 2.54
CA ALA A 283 11.33 4.32 2.30
C ALA A 283 11.37 3.48 3.59
N LYS A 284 10.89 2.24 3.50
CA LYS A 284 10.96 1.26 4.58
C LYS A 284 12.25 0.45 4.44
N PRO A 285 13.08 0.33 5.48
CA PRO A 285 14.24 -0.55 5.45
C PRO A 285 13.86 -1.98 5.06
N ALA A 286 14.61 -2.56 4.13
CA ALA A 286 14.36 -3.90 3.63
C ALA A 286 15.44 -4.90 4.02
N PHE A 287 16.10 -5.46 3.02
CA PHE A 287 17.21 -6.40 3.13
C PHE A 287 18.46 -5.69 2.60
N GLY A 288 19.64 -6.16 3.01
CA GLY A 288 20.90 -5.69 2.43
C GLY A 288 21.08 -6.23 1.01
N MET A 289 22.06 -5.69 0.29
CA MET A 289 22.49 -6.17 -1.03
C MET A 289 24.02 -6.29 -1.06
N MET A 290 24.53 -7.26 -1.81
CA MET A 290 25.96 -7.42 -2.01
C MET A 290 26.41 -6.46 -3.10
N HIS A 291 27.42 -5.65 -2.82
CA HIS A 291 27.95 -4.67 -3.76
C HIS A 291 29.43 -4.96 -4.01
N VAL A 292 29.79 -5.29 -5.25
CA VAL A 292 31.15 -5.65 -5.69
C VAL A 292 31.68 -4.59 -6.65
N PRO A 293 32.05 -3.39 -6.13
CA PRO A 293 32.31 -2.22 -6.97
C PRO A 293 33.53 -2.35 -7.87
N ILE A 294 34.50 -3.17 -7.47
CA ILE A 294 35.79 -3.34 -8.15
C ILE A 294 36.03 -4.83 -8.40
N LEU A 295 36.07 -5.23 -9.68
CA LEU A 295 36.44 -6.60 -10.08
C LEU A 295 37.96 -6.80 -10.08
N GLY A 296 38.69 -5.79 -10.52
CA GLY A 296 40.13 -5.82 -10.71
C GLY A 296 40.63 -4.50 -11.27
N TYR A 297 41.93 -4.43 -11.55
CA TYR A 297 42.61 -3.18 -11.88
C TYR A 297 42.14 -2.56 -13.20
N GLN A 298 41.91 -3.39 -14.23
CA GLN A 298 41.44 -2.88 -15.53
C GLN A 298 40.00 -2.37 -15.43
N ALA A 299 39.12 -3.10 -14.74
CA ALA A 299 37.76 -2.66 -14.49
C ALA A 299 37.73 -1.35 -13.69
N LEU A 300 38.58 -1.22 -12.66
CA LEU A 300 38.72 0.02 -11.88
C LEU A 300 39.14 1.20 -12.75
N LYS A 301 40.19 1.01 -13.57
CA LYS A 301 40.69 2.05 -14.48
C LYS A 301 39.62 2.51 -15.46
N SER A 302 38.91 1.56 -16.08
CA SER A 302 37.80 1.84 -16.99
C SER A 302 36.67 2.60 -16.29
N LYS A 303 36.25 2.15 -15.09
CA LYS A 303 35.20 2.80 -14.31
C LYS A 303 35.54 4.25 -13.95
N ILE A 304 36.77 4.50 -13.50
CA ILE A 304 37.25 5.86 -13.18
C ILE A 304 37.29 6.73 -14.44
N ALA A 305 37.89 6.24 -15.53
CA ALA A 305 38.02 7.01 -16.77
C ALA A 305 36.66 7.40 -17.34
N GLN A 306 35.72 6.45 -17.39
CA GLN A 306 34.35 6.68 -17.84
C GLN A 306 33.61 7.68 -16.96
N GLY A 307 33.70 7.53 -15.63
CA GLY A 307 33.08 8.45 -14.67
C GLY A 307 33.60 9.89 -14.82
N VAL A 308 34.92 10.06 -14.89
CA VAL A 308 35.55 11.39 -15.10
C VAL A 308 35.14 12.00 -16.44
N GLN A 309 35.09 11.20 -17.51
CA GLN A 309 34.67 11.70 -18.82
C GLN A 309 33.21 12.12 -18.83
N ALA A 310 32.31 11.33 -18.25
CA ALA A 310 30.89 11.63 -18.17
C ALA A 310 30.62 12.90 -17.36
N LEU A 311 31.32 13.10 -16.24
CA LEU A 311 31.20 14.34 -15.44
C LEU A 311 31.59 15.59 -16.23
N LYS A 312 32.68 15.53 -17.02
CA LYS A 312 33.11 16.65 -17.89
C LYS A 312 32.07 17.03 -18.94
N GLN A 313 31.27 16.07 -19.39
CA GLN A 313 30.22 16.27 -20.40
C GLN A 313 28.85 16.60 -19.79
N THR A 314 28.74 16.63 -18.45
CA THR A 314 27.48 16.93 -17.77
C THR A 314 27.30 18.44 -17.66
N VAL A 315 26.21 18.97 -18.21
CA VAL A 315 25.92 20.41 -18.19
C VAL A 315 25.03 20.76 -16.99
N GLY A 316 25.38 21.82 -16.26
CA GLY A 316 24.48 22.45 -15.28
C GLY A 316 24.29 21.72 -13.92
N LYS A 317 25.09 20.70 -13.60
CA LYS A 317 25.04 19.99 -12.31
C LYS A 317 26.27 20.28 -11.44
N ASP A 318 26.05 20.26 -10.13
CA ASP A 318 27.06 20.53 -9.11
C ASP A 318 28.26 19.58 -9.21
N ALA A 319 29.47 20.14 -9.18
CA ALA A 319 30.75 19.42 -9.23
C ALA A 319 31.00 18.49 -8.03
N ILE A 320 30.05 18.37 -7.10
CA ILE A 320 30.14 17.57 -5.88
C ILE A 320 29.74 16.10 -6.15
N LEU A 321 28.91 15.82 -7.15
CA LEU A 321 28.49 14.45 -7.48
C LEU A 321 29.60 13.71 -8.25
N GLY A 322 29.95 12.49 -7.81
CA GLY A 322 30.99 11.68 -8.44
C GLY A 322 32.44 12.11 -8.12
N PHE A 323 32.66 12.97 -7.11
CA PHE A 323 33.98 13.48 -6.70
C PHE A 323 35.03 12.37 -6.47
N HIS A 324 34.61 11.22 -5.95
CA HIS A 324 35.47 10.06 -5.71
C HIS A 324 36.21 9.58 -6.98
N TRP A 325 35.62 9.70 -8.17
CA TRP A 325 36.32 9.35 -9.42
C TRP A 325 37.46 10.32 -9.73
N HIS A 326 37.32 11.61 -9.42
CA HIS A 326 38.41 12.58 -9.59
C HIS A 326 39.56 12.31 -8.61
N GLU A 327 39.23 12.05 -7.34
CA GLU A 327 40.24 11.70 -6.32
C GLU A 327 41.01 10.44 -6.71
N MET A 328 40.31 9.37 -7.09
CA MET A 328 40.95 8.12 -7.52
C MET A 328 41.73 8.28 -8.84
N SER A 329 41.27 9.13 -9.76
CA SER A 329 42.00 9.40 -11.00
C SER A 329 43.33 10.10 -10.77
N ALA A 330 43.43 10.96 -9.73
CA ALA A 330 44.67 11.65 -9.38
C ALA A 330 45.72 10.69 -8.78
N GLU A 331 45.27 9.62 -8.13
CA GLU A 331 46.10 8.65 -7.41
C GLU A 331 46.26 7.31 -8.15
N MET A 332 45.99 7.27 -9.46
CA MET A 332 45.89 6.02 -10.22
C MET A 332 47.15 5.15 -10.13
N GLU A 333 48.36 5.72 -10.19
CA GLU A 333 49.61 4.95 -10.07
C GLU A 333 49.75 4.28 -8.69
N THR A 334 49.37 5.00 -7.63
CA THR A 334 49.32 4.48 -6.26
C THR A 334 48.30 3.34 -6.12
N LEU A 335 47.11 3.49 -6.74
CA LEU A 335 46.07 2.47 -6.73
C LEU A 335 46.52 1.17 -7.41
N LEU A 336 47.14 1.29 -8.59
CA LEU A 336 47.59 0.14 -9.37
C LEU A 336 48.74 -0.64 -8.72
N SER A 337 49.46 -0.02 -7.77
CA SER A 337 50.59 -0.63 -7.07
C SER A 337 50.28 -1.09 -5.63
N ASN A 338 49.06 -0.82 -5.13
CA ASN A 338 48.67 -1.14 -3.75
C ASN A 338 47.35 -1.92 -3.68
N GLU A 339 47.47 -3.24 -3.62
CA GLU A 339 46.33 -4.18 -3.52
C GLU A 339 45.48 -3.96 -2.24
N GLU A 340 46.12 -3.68 -1.11
CA GLU A 340 45.42 -3.40 0.16
C GLU A 340 44.56 -2.14 0.05
N LEU A 341 45.08 -1.09 -0.59
CA LEU A 341 44.34 0.14 -0.85
C LEU A 341 43.13 -0.11 -1.74
N VAL A 342 43.25 -0.89 -2.82
CA VAL A 342 42.11 -1.23 -3.69
C VAL A 342 41.03 -2.02 -2.95
N ARG A 343 41.43 -2.96 -2.06
CA ARG A 343 40.48 -3.67 -1.20
C ARG A 343 39.81 -2.74 -0.20
N CYS A 344 40.56 -1.82 0.40
CA CYS A 344 40.03 -0.82 1.33
C CYS A 344 39.03 0.11 0.62
N ILE A 345 39.34 0.56 -0.61
CA ILE A 345 38.41 1.34 -1.44
C ILE A 345 37.13 0.55 -1.73
N SER A 346 37.25 -0.74 -2.00
CA SER A 346 36.06 -1.58 -2.22
C SER A 346 35.19 -1.63 -0.96
N LEU A 347 35.78 -1.87 0.21
CA LEU A 347 35.07 -1.97 1.50
C LEU A 347 34.42 -0.63 1.92
N TYR A 348 35.08 0.49 1.65
CA TYR A 348 34.64 1.84 2.01
C TYR A 348 34.20 2.66 0.80
N TYR A 349 33.65 2.00 -0.21
CA TYR A 349 33.31 2.63 -1.49
C TYR A 349 32.45 3.89 -1.31
N SER A 350 32.76 4.92 -2.10
CA SER A 350 32.16 6.26 -2.05
C SER A 350 32.52 7.12 -0.81
N ARG A 351 33.46 6.68 0.05
CA ARG A 351 34.10 7.59 1.03
C ARG A 351 35.23 8.41 0.38
N PRO A 352 35.56 9.59 0.94
CA PRO A 352 36.72 10.36 0.50
C PRO A 352 38.01 9.54 0.54
N LEU A 353 38.83 9.63 -0.51
CA LEU A 353 40.04 8.81 -0.64
C LEU A 353 41.04 9.07 0.50
N LYS A 354 41.12 10.31 0.99
CA LYS A 354 41.97 10.69 2.13
C LYS A 354 41.65 9.86 3.39
N ASP A 355 40.36 9.63 3.68
CA ASP A 355 39.92 8.89 4.87
C ASP A 355 40.30 7.41 4.73
N ILE A 356 40.24 6.88 3.50
CA ILE A 356 40.61 5.50 3.17
C ILE A 356 42.13 5.32 3.31
N LEU A 357 42.92 6.29 2.82
CA LEU A 357 44.38 6.29 2.97
C LEU A 357 44.79 6.31 4.44
N GLU A 358 44.14 7.12 5.29
CA GLU A 358 44.36 7.14 6.74
C GLU A 358 44.08 5.77 7.39
N ILE A 359 43.00 5.08 6.97
CA ILE A 359 42.67 3.74 7.45
C ILE A 359 43.76 2.74 7.07
N VAL A 360 44.24 2.75 5.82
CA VAL A 360 45.32 1.87 5.35
C VAL A 360 46.62 2.16 6.10
N GLN A 361 47.00 3.43 6.24
CA GLN A 361 48.20 3.85 6.99
C GLN A 361 48.16 3.47 8.46
N SER A 362 46.97 3.42 9.07
CA SER A 362 46.79 2.99 10.46
C SER A 362 46.97 1.49 10.68
N GLY A 363 47.03 0.67 9.61
CA GLY A 363 47.09 -0.79 9.67
C GLY A 363 45.77 -1.46 10.10
N LYS A 364 44.66 -0.71 10.11
CA LYS A 364 43.34 -1.18 10.56
C LYS A 364 42.36 -1.50 9.43
N ALA A 365 42.81 -1.45 8.17
CA ALA A 365 41.95 -1.66 7.00
C ALA A 365 41.17 -2.99 7.03
N MET A 366 41.76 -4.02 7.63
CA MET A 366 41.18 -5.37 7.70
C MET A 366 40.52 -5.68 9.05
N GLU A 367 40.49 -4.73 9.99
CA GLU A 367 39.94 -4.94 11.32
C GLU A 367 38.43 -5.20 11.25
N GLY A 368 38.00 -6.36 11.75
CA GLY A 368 36.59 -6.77 11.76
C GLY A 368 36.04 -7.24 10.41
N VAL A 369 36.86 -7.30 9.37
CA VAL A 369 36.48 -7.84 8.07
C VAL A 369 36.34 -9.36 8.17
N ARG A 370 35.32 -9.93 7.53
CA ARG A 370 35.08 -11.38 7.47
C ARG A 370 35.12 -11.86 6.02
N GLU A 371 35.49 -13.12 5.85
CA GLU A 371 35.41 -13.77 4.53
C GLU A 371 33.96 -14.15 4.19
N ILE A 372 33.63 -14.07 2.91
CA ILE A 372 32.36 -14.50 2.34
C ILE A 372 32.61 -15.23 1.02
N VAL A 373 31.78 -16.21 0.72
CA VAL A 373 31.67 -16.80 -0.62
C VAL A 373 30.40 -16.25 -1.24
N LEU A 374 30.53 -15.59 -2.38
CA LEU A 374 29.38 -15.04 -3.11
C LEU A 374 28.50 -16.19 -3.59
N LYS A 375 27.25 -16.20 -3.16
CA LYS A 375 26.22 -17.14 -3.59
C LYS A 375 24.91 -16.38 -3.76
N PHE A 376 24.35 -16.45 -4.96
CA PHE A 376 23.11 -15.79 -5.30
C PHE A 376 22.35 -16.59 -6.36
N ALA A 377 21.07 -16.27 -6.55
CA ALA A 377 20.24 -16.88 -7.58
C ALA A 377 20.88 -16.71 -8.97
N GLN A 378 20.96 -17.79 -9.75
CA GLN A 378 21.36 -17.77 -11.14
C GLN A 378 20.52 -18.77 -11.93
N CYS A 379 20.06 -18.38 -13.12
CA CYS A 379 19.50 -19.32 -14.08
C CYS A 379 20.61 -19.98 -14.89
N GLU A 380 20.24 -20.88 -15.82
CA GLU A 380 21.18 -21.43 -16.78
C GLU A 380 21.75 -20.33 -17.70
N PRO A 381 23.01 -20.45 -18.16
CA PRO A 381 23.61 -19.47 -19.06
C PRO A 381 22.93 -19.49 -20.42
N ALA A 382 22.67 -18.31 -20.98
CA ALA A 382 22.20 -18.17 -22.35
C ALA A 382 23.36 -18.34 -23.35
N GLN A 383 23.07 -18.88 -24.53
CA GLN A 383 24.01 -18.87 -25.64
C GLN A 383 24.10 -17.45 -26.22
N THR A 384 25.31 -16.93 -26.37
CA THR A 384 25.53 -15.61 -26.94
C THR A 384 25.02 -15.55 -28.38
N ILE A 385 24.35 -14.45 -28.72
CA ILE A 385 23.83 -14.21 -30.07
C ILE A 385 25.00 -14.09 -31.05
N GLU A 386 25.07 -14.99 -32.03
CA GLU A 386 26.04 -14.93 -33.12
C GLU A 386 25.66 -13.86 -34.16
N GLY A 387 26.66 -13.28 -34.85
CA GLY A 387 26.46 -12.29 -35.91
C GLY A 387 26.46 -10.82 -35.43
N PRO A 388 26.04 -9.85 -36.28
CA PRO A 388 25.97 -8.45 -35.88
C PRO A 388 24.94 -8.23 -34.76
N LEU A 389 25.24 -7.30 -33.85
CA LEU A 389 24.30 -6.94 -32.77
C LEU A 389 22.98 -6.45 -33.39
N PRO A 390 21.81 -6.92 -32.90
CA PRO A 390 20.52 -6.36 -33.31
C PRO A 390 20.48 -4.84 -33.11
N ALA A 391 19.86 -4.12 -34.04
CA ALA A 391 19.72 -2.67 -33.91
C ALA A 391 18.93 -2.33 -32.63
N LEU A 392 19.59 -1.61 -31.72
CA LEU A 392 18.97 -1.15 -30.48
C LEU A 392 18.14 0.11 -30.76
N GLN A 393 16.99 0.21 -30.12
CA GLN A 393 16.25 1.48 -30.08
C GLN A 393 17.07 2.48 -29.26
N THR A 394 17.37 3.63 -29.85
CA THR A 394 18.19 4.69 -29.24
C THR A 394 17.35 5.85 -28.73
N PHE A 395 17.88 6.62 -27.79
CA PHE A 395 17.29 7.87 -27.31
C PHE A 395 18.36 8.85 -26.78
N THR A 396 17.95 10.11 -26.68
CA THR A 396 18.65 11.23 -26.02
C THR A 396 17.78 11.80 -24.90
N LEU A 397 18.28 12.74 -24.09
CA LEU A 397 17.49 13.44 -23.08
C LEU A 397 16.20 14.08 -23.64
N ASP A 398 16.25 14.59 -24.87
CA ASP A 398 15.10 15.22 -25.51
C ASP A 398 14.04 14.22 -25.96
N THR A 399 14.46 13.01 -26.33
CA THR A 399 13.59 11.99 -26.96
C THR A 399 13.22 10.84 -26.02
N ILE A 400 13.88 10.73 -24.86
CA ILE A 400 13.73 9.61 -23.93
C ILE A 400 12.28 9.37 -23.51
N SER A 401 11.53 10.44 -23.24
CA SER A 401 10.13 10.33 -22.82
C SER A 401 9.27 9.72 -23.94
N GLU A 402 9.49 10.15 -25.19
CA GLU A 402 8.75 9.63 -26.35
C GLU A 402 9.10 8.17 -26.64
N VAL A 403 10.39 7.85 -26.64
CA VAL A 403 10.90 6.50 -26.88
C VAL A 403 10.39 5.52 -25.82
N LEU A 404 10.49 5.88 -24.54
CA LEU A 404 10.01 5.03 -23.45
C LEU A 404 8.48 4.92 -23.43
N ASN A 405 7.75 5.97 -23.79
CA ASN A 405 6.29 5.91 -23.92
C ASN A 405 5.85 5.01 -25.07
N ALA A 406 6.58 5.02 -26.19
CA ALA A 406 6.31 4.13 -27.31
C ALA A 406 6.66 2.68 -26.96
N ARG A 407 7.77 2.47 -26.24
CA ARG A 407 8.24 1.13 -25.85
C ARG A 407 7.40 0.50 -24.75
N PHE A 408 7.02 1.30 -23.75
CA PHE A 408 6.15 0.94 -22.65
C PHE A 408 4.86 1.72 -22.80
N PRO A 409 4.04 1.37 -23.82
CA PRO A 409 2.78 2.06 -24.03
C PRO A 409 1.98 1.94 -22.75
N VAL A 410 1.35 3.05 -22.35
CA VAL A 410 0.36 3.03 -21.28
C VAL A 410 -0.48 1.80 -21.56
N THR A 411 -0.55 0.88 -20.60
CA THR A 411 -1.64 -0.08 -20.65
C THR A 411 -2.82 0.82 -20.47
N VAL A 412 -3.43 1.20 -21.59
CA VAL A 412 -4.86 1.31 -21.67
C VAL A 412 -5.23 -0.06 -21.13
N CYS A 413 -5.45 -0.11 -19.82
CA CYS A 413 -6.71 -0.61 -19.39
C CYS A 413 -7.64 -0.01 -20.45
N GLU A 414 -8.02 -0.82 -21.46
CA GLU A 414 -9.43 -1.08 -21.61
C GLU A 414 -9.89 -0.92 -20.20
N LYS A 415 -10.61 0.17 -19.92
CA LYS A 415 -11.39 0.15 -18.71
C LYS A 415 -12.13 -1.17 -18.92
N LYS A 416 -11.63 -2.27 -18.33
CA LYS A 416 -12.38 -3.06 -17.41
C LYS A 416 -12.93 -1.98 -16.55
N SER A 417 -14.05 -1.47 -17.06
CA SER A 417 -15.10 -0.93 -16.30
C SER A 417 -15.24 -2.00 -15.25
N PHE A 418 -14.53 -1.80 -14.14
CA PHE A 418 -15.15 -1.85 -12.86
C PHE A 418 -16.24 -0.77 -12.86
N SER A 419 -17.16 -0.83 -13.83
CA SER A 419 -18.54 -0.77 -13.48
C SER A 419 -18.71 -1.85 -12.45
N LEU A 420 -19.16 -1.43 -11.28
CA LEU A 420 -19.86 -2.35 -10.39
C LEU A 420 -20.77 -3.23 -11.27
N PRO A 421 -20.74 -4.56 -11.11
CA PRO A 421 -21.71 -5.41 -11.78
C PRO A 421 -23.12 -4.86 -11.53
N GLU A 422 -24.07 -5.16 -12.42
CA GLU A 422 -25.46 -4.78 -12.16
C GLU A 422 -25.84 -5.20 -10.73
N PRO A 423 -26.56 -4.34 -9.99
CA PRO A 423 -27.03 -4.69 -8.67
C PRO A 423 -27.65 -6.09 -8.72
N GLN A 424 -27.18 -7.02 -7.89
CA GLN A 424 -27.66 -8.41 -7.90
C GLN A 424 -29.10 -8.56 -7.38
N TYR A 425 -29.80 -7.45 -7.19
CA TYR A 425 -31.11 -7.37 -6.56
C TYR A 425 -32.10 -6.84 -7.58
N HIS A 426 -33.15 -7.61 -7.86
CA HIS A 426 -34.29 -7.12 -8.62
C HIS A 426 -34.98 -5.97 -7.87
N PRO A 427 -35.51 -4.95 -8.57
CA PRO A 427 -36.32 -3.92 -7.94
C PRO A 427 -37.48 -4.60 -7.21
N LEU A 428 -37.54 -4.43 -5.90
CA LEU A 428 -38.73 -4.79 -5.12
C LEU A 428 -39.76 -3.68 -5.33
N PRO A 429 -41.06 -4.01 -5.48
CA PRO A 429 -42.09 -3.00 -5.56
C PRO A 429 -42.02 -2.12 -4.30
N ALA A 430 -42.26 -0.82 -4.48
CA ALA A 430 -42.49 0.06 -3.34
C ALA A 430 -43.63 -0.56 -2.52
N ARG A 431 -43.46 -0.62 -1.19
CA ARG A 431 -44.44 -1.28 -0.30
C ARG A 431 -45.86 -0.69 -0.40
N LEU A 432 -45.97 0.48 -1.04
CA LEU A 432 -47.18 1.27 -1.27
C LEU A 432 -48.08 0.74 -2.41
N GLU A 433 -47.70 -0.28 -3.18
CA GLU A 433 -48.53 -0.77 -4.29
C GLU A 433 -49.77 -1.59 -3.89
N ASN A 434 -49.90 -2.01 -2.62
CA ASN A 434 -51.12 -2.67 -2.14
C ASN A 434 -52.15 -1.64 -1.65
N SER A 435 -53.20 -1.45 -2.47
CA SER A 435 -54.21 -0.38 -2.41
C SER A 435 -55.12 -0.29 -1.16
N GLU A 436 -54.92 -1.08 -0.11
CA GLU A 436 -55.85 -1.12 1.03
C GLU A 436 -55.44 -0.34 2.29
N VAL A 437 -54.30 0.37 2.30
CA VAL A 437 -53.86 1.02 3.55
C VAL A 437 -53.44 2.47 3.38
N ARG A 438 -54.44 3.36 3.19
CA ARG A 438 -54.28 4.78 3.55
C ARG A 438 -54.21 4.91 5.07
N GLY A 439 -53.01 5.16 5.59
CA GLY A 439 -52.68 5.26 7.02
C GLY A 439 -51.23 4.91 7.37
N GLN A 440 -50.50 4.28 6.44
CA GLN A 440 -49.19 3.64 6.68
C GLN A 440 -47.94 4.53 6.66
N GLU A 441 -48.04 5.86 6.47
CA GLU A 441 -46.86 6.74 6.54
C GLU A 441 -46.26 6.75 7.95
N THR A 442 -47.14 6.72 8.96
CA THR A 442 -46.78 6.59 10.37
C THR A 442 -46.22 5.19 10.66
N ASP A 443 -46.75 4.15 10.01
CA ASP A 443 -46.27 2.77 10.15
C ASP A 443 -44.92 2.54 9.46
N ALA A 444 -44.63 3.22 8.34
CA ALA A 444 -43.33 3.18 7.67
C ALA A 444 -42.25 3.87 8.52
N VAL A 445 -42.59 5.03 9.12
CA VAL A 445 -41.75 5.71 10.11
C VAL A 445 -41.57 4.85 11.37
N LEU A 446 -42.62 4.21 11.89
CA LEU A 446 -42.56 3.32 13.05
C LEU A 446 -41.81 2.00 12.77
N ALA A 447 -41.94 1.42 11.58
CA ALA A 447 -41.20 0.23 11.14
C ALA A 447 -39.71 0.54 10.98
N ALA A 448 -39.37 1.71 10.45
CA ALA A 448 -37.99 2.23 10.40
C ALA A 448 -37.37 2.40 11.80
N ILE A 449 -38.17 2.78 12.81
CA ILE A 449 -37.76 2.92 14.21
C ILE A 449 -37.64 1.55 14.93
N SER A 450 -38.39 0.53 14.49
CA SER A 450 -38.45 -0.80 15.14
C SER A 450 -37.23 -1.68 14.82
N ALA A 451 -36.41 -1.31 13.85
CA ALA A 451 -35.18 -2.02 13.53
C ALA A 451 -34.10 -1.71 14.58
N ASN A 452 -33.61 -2.73 15.29
CA ASN A 452 -32.46 -2.59 16.19
C ASN A 452 -31.22 -2.12 15.39
N VAL A 453 -30.87 -0.84 15.51
CA VAL A 453 -29.67 -0.26 14.91
C VAL A 453 -28.49 -0.50 15.86
N VAL A 454 -27.56 -1.36 15.48
CA VAL A 454 -26.30 -1.57 16.22
C VAL A 454 -25.24 -0.62 15.64
N CYS A 455 -24.92 0.46 16.36
CA CYS A 455 -23.82 1.37 16.00
C CYS A 455 -22.82 1.51 17.16
N PRO A 456 -21.53 1.15 16.98
CA PRO A 456 -20.51 1.45 17.97
C PRO A 456 -20.07 2.91 17.87
N GLY A 457 -20.26 3.69 18.95
CA GLY A 457 -19.64 5.00 19.14
C GLY A 457 -20.30 6.17 18.38
N LEU A 458 -21.38 6.73 18.93
CA LEU A 458 -22.04 7.91 18.39
C LEU A 458 -21.24 9.20 18.68
N LYS A 459 -20.64 9.81 17.65
CA LYS A 459 -20.57 11.27 17.51
C LYS A 459 -21.40 11.64 16.27
N ASN A 460 -22.48 12.39 16.49
CA ASN A 460 -23.33 13.08 15.50
C ASN A 460 -23.66 12.34 14.19
N ASN A 461 -24.82 11.69 14.12
CA ASN A 461 -25.59 11.72 12.86
C ASN A 461 -27.11 11.64 13.13
N GLY A 462 -27.69 12.77 13.52
CA GLY A 462 -29.11 12.92 13.87
C GLY A 462 -30.06 12.85 12.66
N TYR A 463 -29.73 12.12 11.60
CA TYR A 463 -30.56 12.01 10.39
C TYR A 463 -30.93 10.57 10.04
N ILE A 464 -30.51 9.59 10.85
CA ILE A 464 -30.78 8.16 10.63
C ILE A 464 -32.29 7.85 10.47
N PRO A 465 -33.21 8.38 11.32
CA PRO A 465 -34.65 8.16 11.13
C PRO A 465 -35.15 8.60 9.75
N LEU A 466 -34.66 9.74 9.27
CA LEU A 466 -35.04 10.28 7.98
C LEU A 466 -34.51 9.39 6.84
N ILE A 467 -33.24 8.99 6.91
CA ILE A 467 -32.64 8.06 5.94
C ILE A 467 -33.42 6.75 5.90
N ALA A 468 -33.79 6.20 7.06
CA ALA A 468 -34.54 4.96 7.14
C ALA A 468 -35.96 5.09 6.56
N ALA A 469 -36.66 6.21 6.80
CA ALA A 469 -37.96 6.47 6.19
C ALA A 469 -37.87 6.57 4.65
N LEU A 470 -36.84 7.25 4.14
CA LEU A 470 -36.60 7.37 2.70
C LEU A 470 -36.26 6.02 2.07
N LEU A 471 -35.45 5.18 2.72
CA LEU A 471 -35.10 3.84 2.25
C LEU A 471 -36.30 2.89 2.21
N GLU A 472 -37.22 3.00 3.17
CA GLU A 472 -38.43 2.16 3.23
C GLU A 472 -39.37 2.46 2.06
N VAL A 473 -39.51 3.75 1.73
CA VAL A 473 -40.37 4.22 0.63
C VAL A 473 -39.73 3.97 -0.73
N TYR A 474 -38.43 4.28 -0.88
CA TYR A 474 -37.76 4.29 -2.19
C TYR A 474 -37.12 2.96 -2.58
N ARG A 475 -36.65 2.18 -1.59
CA ARG A 475 -35.96 0.89 -1.76
C ARG A 475 -34.91 0.88 -2.89
N PRO A 476 -33.87 1.74 -2.83
CA PRO A 476 -32.89 1.87 -3.92
C PRO A 476 -32.13 0.57 -4.18
N GLN A 477 -31.78 0.31 -5.45
CA GLN A 477 -30.87 -0.79 -5.77
C GLN A 477 -29.43 -0.42 -5.37
N ARG A 478 -29.05 0.86 -5.55
CA ARG A 478 -27.74 1.38 -5.16
C ARG A 478 -27.85 2.67 -4.37
N PHE A 479 -27.43 2.58 -3.09
CA PHE A 479 -27.22 3.72 -2.21
C PHE A 479 -25.72 4.04 -2.13
N VAL A 480 -25.36 5.32 -2.27
CA VAL A 480 -23.99 5.81 -2.16
C VAL A 480 -23.93 6.91 -1.12
N GLU A 481 -22.99 6.82 -0.19
CA GLU A 481 -22.68 7.89 0.77
C GLU A 481 -21.28 8.44 0.52
N ILE A 482 -21.17 9.76 0.32
CA ILE A 482 -19.91 10.49 0.28
C ILE A 482 -19.65 11.05 1.68
N GLY A 483 -18.43 10.91 2.19
CA GLY A 483 -18.03 11.38 3.53
C GLY A 483 -18.35 10.37 4.64
N ALA A 484 -18.31 9.07 4.32
CA ALA A 484 -18.69 7.98 5.23
C ALA A 484 -17.65 7.64 6.33
N ASP A 485 -16.69 8.52 6.63
CA ASP A 485 -15.44 8.19 7.33
C ASP A 485 -15.64 7.45 8.68
N PHE A 486 -16.57 7.90 9.51
CA PHE A 486 -16.90 7.24 10.79
C PHE A 486 -17.91 6.08 10.68
N GLY A 487 -18.55 5.92 9.52
CA GLY A 487 -19.43 4.80 9.21
C GLY A 487 -20.85 4.86 9.78
N THR A 488 -21.19 5.85 10.61
CA THR A 488 -22.45 5.88 11.39
C THR A 488 -23.72 5.75 10.52
N SER A 489 -23.86 6.59 9.49
CA SER A 489 -25.02 6.59 8.59
C SER A 489 -25.02 5.38 7.66
N ILE A 490 -23.87 5.07 7.03
CA ILE A 490 -23.81 3.95 6.10
C ILE A 490 -24.04 2.58 6.78
N PHE A 491 -23.62 2.39 8.03
CA PHE A 491 -23.94 1.17 8.78
C PHE A 491 -25.44 1.08 9.10
N ALA A 492 -26.09 2.20 9.42
CA ALA A 492 -27.54 2.23 9.60
C ALA A 492 -28.27 1.87 8.29
N VAL A 493 -27.79 2.35 7.14
CA VAL A 493 -28.31 1.94 5.82
C VAL A 493 -28.12 0.45 5.59
N CYS A 494 -26.91 -0.08 5.83
CA CYS A 494 -26.63 -1.50 5.66
C CYS A 494 -27.54 -2.36 6.55
N GLN A 495 -27.73 -1.96 7.81
CA GLN A 495 -28.61 -2.64 8.76
C GLN A 495 -30.07 -2.63 8.28
N HIS A 496 -30.57 -1.48 7.83
CA HIS A 496 -31.92 -1.33 7.31
C HIS A 496 -32.15 -2.24 6.10
N MET A 497 -31.27 -2.18 5.10
CA MET A 497 -31.32 -3.03 3.90
C MET A 497 -31.26 -4.52 4.25
N ASN A 498 -30.40 -4.89 5.21
CA ASN A 498 -30.24 -6.29 5.65
C ASN A 498 -31.47 -6.83 6.39
N SER A 499 -32.09 -6.00 7.22
CA SER A 499 -33.22 -6.40 8.08
C SER A 499 -34.55 -6.42 7.32
N ASN A 500 -34.70 -5.56 6.32
CA ASN A 500 -35.95 -5.41 5.58
C ASN A 500 -35.93 -6.18 4.26
N GLY A 501 -35.47 -7.43 4.27
CA GLY A 501 -35.56 -8.30 3.09
C GLY A 501 -34.31 -8.35 2.21
N LYS A 502 -33.16 -7.87 2.71
CA LYS A 502 -31.83 -8.01 2.06
C LYS A 502 -31.84 -7.51 0.62
N TYR A 503 -32.16 -6.24 0.45
CA TYR A 503 -32.24 -5.59 -0.85
C TYR A 503 -31.14 -4.55 -1.03
N GLY A 504 -30.78 -4.33 -2.30
CA GLY A 504 -29.85 -3.28 -2.70
C GLY A 504 -28.43 -3.45 -2.18
N GLU A 505 -27.61 -2.45 -2.51
CA GLU A 505 -26.25 -2.29 -2.02
C GLU A 505 -26.02 -0.89 -1.46
N ALA A 506 -25.17 -0.81 -0.45
CA ALA A 506 -24.78 0.43 0.20
C ALA A 506 -23.27 0.63 0.06
N ILE A 507 -22.86 1.74 -0.58
CA ILE A 507 -21.48 2.01 -0.94
C ILE A 507 -20.98 3.25 -0.19
N ALA A 508 -20.03 3.04 0.73
CA ALA A 508 -19.33 4.12 1.42
C ALA A 508 -18.21 4.70 0.55
N VAL A 509 -18.19 6.01 0.34
CA VAL A 509 -17.10 6.77 -0.29
C VAL A 509 -16.54 7.71 0.77
N GLY A 510 -15.23 7.65 1.00
CA GLY A 510 -14.58 8.45 2.04
C GLY A 510 -13.08 8.56 1.81
N GLU A 511 -12.46 9.57 2.43
CA GLU A 511 -10.99 9.69 2.43
C GLU A 511 -10.38 8.79 3.50
N TRP A 512 -11.07 8.66 4.64
CA TRP A 512 -10.53 8.15 5.89
C TRP A 512 -9.14 8.75 6.17
N SER A 513 -9.07 10.10 6.16
CA SER A 513 -7.83 10.88 6.33
C SER A 513 -7.53 11.19 7.81
N ASP A 514 -6.25 11.11 8.18
CA ASP A 514 -5.76 11.29 9.55
C ASP A 514 -5.85 12.76 10.06
N ALA A 515 -6.31 13.69 9.23
CA ALA A 515 -6.18 15.14 9.43
C ALA A 515 -7.45 15.85 9.92
N ARG A 516 -8.61 15.18 9.96
CA ARG A 516 -9.88 15.80 10.42
C ARG A 516 -10.00 15.73 11.96
N GLU A 517 -9.41 16.74 12.60
CA GLU A 517 -9.48 17.20 14.01
C GLU A 517 -9.48 16.19 15.19
N HIS A 518 -8.46 16.40 16.05
CA HIS A 518 -8.43 16.22 17.51
C HIS A 518 -8.93 14.90 18.13
N GLU A 519 -8.48 13.76 17.64
CA GLU A 519 -8.24 12.55 18.45
C GLU A 519 -7.42 11.57 17.59
N ARG A 520 -6.27 11.12 18.09
CA ARG A 520 -5.38 10.19 17.39
C ARG A 520 -6.08 8.89 16.99
N TYR A 521 -6.69 8.83 15.81
CA TYR A 521 -7.17 7.59 15.21
C TYR A 521 -6.98 7.64 13.69
N GLY A 522 -5.76 7.35 13.24
CA GLY A 522 -5.46 7.19 11.82
C GLY A 522 -6.03 5.89 11.22
N ASP A 523 -5.24 5.18 10.42
CA ASP A 523 -5.47 3.87 9.77
C ASP A 523 -6.32 2.82 10.56
N GLU A 524 -6.42 2.95 11.87
CA GLU A 524 -7.30 2.18 12.77
C GLU A 524 -8.80 2.47 12.56
N THR A 525 -9.21 3.70 12.18
CA THR A 525 -10.62 4.05 11.88
C THR A 525 -11.09 3.30 10.64
N PHE A 526 -10.29 3.33 9.56
CA PHE A 526 -10.60 2.58 8.33
C PHE A 526 -10.53 1.07 8.56
N LYS A 527 -9.56 0.56 9.33
CA LYS A 527 -9.51 -0.87 9.69
C LYS A 527 -10.74 -1.29 10.50
N GLY A 528 -11.17 -0.48 11.47
CA GLY A 528 -12.39 -0.69 12.25
C GLY A 528 -13.63 -0.70 11.36
N PHE A 529 -13.78 0.32 10.51
CA PHE A 529 -14.85 0.41 9.52
C PHE A 529 -14.91 -0.84 8.63
N LYS A 530 -13.78 -1.22 8.02
CA LYS A 530 -13.67 -2.39 7.14
C LYS A 530 -13.96 -3.70 7.88
N ALA A 531 -13.53 -3.82 9.13
CA ALA A 531 -13.79 -5.01 9.95
C ALA A 531 -15.29 -5.15 10.23
N ILE A 532 -15.97 -4.07 10.63
CA ILE A 532 -17.42 -4.06 10.86
C ILE A 532 -18.17 -4.37 9.57
N LEU A 533 -17.88 -3.64 8.48
CA LEU A 533 -18.55 -3.82 7.19
C LEU A 533 -18.41 -5.27 6.68
N GLY A 534 -17.20 -5.84 6.75
CA GLY A 534 -16.93 -7.19 6.26
C GLY A 534 -17.45 -8.32 7.16
N SER A 535 -17.68 -8.06 8.45
CA SER A 535 -18.23 -9.06 9.38
C SER A 535 -19.74 -9.03 9.45
N GLU A 536 -20.32 -7.84 9.58
CA GLU A 536 -21.76 -7.63 9.79
C GLU A 536 -22.54 -7.53 8.47
N PHE A 537 -21.95 -6.94 7.42
CA PHE A 537 -22.65 -6.59 6.18
C PHE A 537 -21.97 -7.08 4.88
N PRO A 538 -21.40 -8.31 4.81
CA PRO A 538 -20.57 -8.75 3.68
C PRO A 538 -21.27 -8.82 2.31
N LYS A 539 -22.60 -8.80 2.26
CA LYS A 539 -23.40 -8.89 1.01
C LYS A 539 -24.02 -7.56 0.56
N ILE A 540 -24.10 -6.59 1.46
CA ILE A 540 -24.81 -5.32 1.25
C ILE A 540 -23.82 -4.15 1.24
N GLY A 541 -22.91 -4.14 2.20
CA GLY A 541 -21.95 -3.07 2.38
C GLY A 541 -20.74 -3.20 1.46
N LYS A 542 -20.41 -2.12 0.76
CA LYS A 542 -19.17 -1.94 -0.02
C LYS A 542 -18.54 -0.60 0.35
N PHE A 543 -17.27 -0.42 -0.01
CA PHE A 543 -16.60 0.86 0.19
C PHE A 543 -15.61 1.17 -0.93
N ILE A 544 -15.36 2.46 -1.15
CA ILE A 544 -14.38 3.02 -2.08
C ILE A 544 -13.60 4.09 -1.33
N ARG A 545 -12.26 3.96 -1.30
CA ARG A 545 -11.37 4.94 -0.66
C ARG A 545 -10.95 6.01 -1.68
N GLY A 546 -11.10 7.27 -1.31
CA GLY A 546 -10.89 8.46 -2.14
C GLY A 546 -12.19 8.95 -2.78
N THR A 547 -12.46 10.26 -2.70
CA THR A 547 -13.68 10.91 -3.21
C THR A 547 -13.63 11.17 -4.71
N ASP A 548 -12.53 11.76 -5.21
CA ASP A 548 -12.44 12.24 -6.60
C ASP A 548 -12.34 11.09 -7.60
N ALA A 549 -11.63 10.02 -7.23
CA ALA A 549 -11.52 8.82 -8.06
C ALA A 549 -12.81 7.97 -8.07
N ALA A 550 -13.70 8.11 -7.07
CA ALA A 550 -14.85 7.23 -6.90
C ALA A 550 -15.89 7.39 -8.02
N VAL A 551 -16.12 8.60 -8.53
CA VAL A 551 -17.12 8.86 -9.59
C VAL A 551 -16.87 8.01 -10.85
N SER A 552 -15.60 7.70 -11.11
CA SER A 552 -15.17 6.97 -12.31
C SER A 552 -15.56 5.49 -12.33
N VAL A 553 -15.93 4.90 -11.18
CA VAL A 553 -16.31 3.47 -11.08
C VAL A 553 -17.82 3.24 -11.20
N PHE A 554 -18.63 4.30 -11.20
CA PHE A 554 -20.07 4.21 -11.41
C PHE A 554 -20.39 4.36 -12.89
N ARG A 555 -21.30 3.51 -13.40
CA ARG A 555 -21.88 3.72 -14.74
C ARG A 555 -22.74 4.98 -14.72
N GLU A 556 -22.94 5.58 -15.89
CA GLU A 556 -23.97 6.59 -16.06
C GLU A 556 -25.33 6.05 -15.64
N LYS A 557 -26.14 6.90 -14.99
CA LYS A 557 -27.48 6.56 -14.53
C LYS A 557 -27.54 5.24 -13.75
N SER A 558 -26.68 5.06 -12.75
CA SER A 558 -26.60 3.82 -11.97
C SER A 558 -26.66 4.00 -10.46
N VAL A 559 -26.81 5.24 -9.98
CA VAL A 559 -26.95 5.57 -8.56
C VAL A 559 -28.38 6.04 -8.32
N ASP A 560 -29.14 5.26 -7.54
CA ASP A 560 -30.52 5.58 -7.22
C ASP A 560 -30.63 6.55 -6.06
N PHE A 561 -29.73 6.42 -5.08
CA PHE A 561 -29.73 7.26 -3.88
C PHE A 561 -28.32 7.76 -3.59
N LEU A 562 -28.15 9.08 -3.52
CA LEU A 562 -26.89 9.72 -3.17
C LEU A 562 -27.03 10.51 -1.86
N HIS A 563 -26.26 10.15 -0.85
CA HIS A 563 -26.14 10.88 0.41
C HIS A 563 -24.80 11.62 0.45
N VAL A 564 -24.84 12.95 0.49
CA VAL A 564 -23.66 13.82 0.58
C VAL A 564 -23.49 14.26 2.04
N ASN A 565 -22.49 13.70 2.70
CA ASN A 565 -22.11 13.96 4.08
C ASN A 565 -20.67 14.53 4.13
N GLY A 566 -20.34 15.29 5.18
CA GLY A 566 -18.97 15.75 5.45
C GLY A 566 -18.44 16.85 4.52
N VAL A 567 -19.29 17.44 3.66
CA VAL A 567 -18.97 18.59 2.80
C VAL A 567 -19.43 19.88 3.48
N ARG A 568 -18.63 20.94 3.38
CA ARG A 568 -18.86 22.21 4.10
C ARG A 568 -18.78 23.46 3.22
N SER A 569 -17.87 23.49 2.24
CA SER A 569 -17.72 24.66 1.36
C SER A 569 -18.66 24.60 0.14
N PHE A 570 -19.02 25.77 -0.39
CA PHE A 570 -19.84 25.89 -1.61
C PHE A 570 -19.16 25.27 -2.84
N LYS A 571 -17.85 25.47 -2.96
CA LYS A 571 -17.05 24.98 -4.09
C LYS A 571 -17.03 23.45 -4.10
N ASP A 572 -16.72 22.83 -2.96
CA ASP A 572 -16.67 21.37 -2.85
C ASP A 572 -18.04 20.73 -3.10
N ALA A 573 -19.12 21.34 -2.59
CA ALA A 573 -20.47 20.87 -2.87
C ALA A 573 -20.76 20.92 -4.38
N THR A 574 -20.53 22.07 -5.02
CA THR A 574 -20.79 22.25 -6.46
C THR A 574 -19.97 21.29 -7.32
N ASP A 575 -18.68 21.12 -7.01
CA ASP A 575 -17.78 20.22 -7.74
C ASP A 575 -18.22 18.75 -7.59
N ILE A 576 -18.64 18.33 -6.39
CA ILE A 576 -19.19 16.98 -6.15
C ILE A 576 -20.48 16.80 -6.96
N PHE A 577 -21.43 17.73 -6.91
CA PHE A 577 -22.67 17.57 -7.66
C PHE A 577 -22.45 17.55 -9.16
N GLY A 578 -21.58 18.43 -9.69
CA GLY A 578 -21.23 18.44 -11.11
C GLY A 578 -20.71 17.08 -11.58
N GLN A 579 -19.84 16.44 -10.80
CA GLN A 579 -19.27 15.14 -11.13
C GLN A 579 -20.29 14.00 -10.99
N TRP A 580 -21.07 13.98 -9.92
CA TRP A 580 -22.01 12.88 -9.61
C TRP A 580 -23.32 12.96 -10.39
N ARG A 581 -23.70 14.14 -10.92
CA ARG A 581 -24.95 14.33 -11.66
C ARG A 581 -25.15 13.36 -12.82
N THR A 582 -24.07 13.01 -13.51
CA THR A 582 -24.09 12.06 -14.65
C THR A 582 -24.26 10.60 -14.22
N ARG A 583 -24.03 10.29 -12.94
CA ARG A 583 -24.13 8.94 -12.36
C ARG A 583 -25.49 8.66 -11.73
N LEU A 584 -26.25 9.70 -11.40
CA LEU A 584 -27.61 9.59 -10.86
C LEU A 584 -28.58 9.05 -11.91
N THR A 585 -29.48 8.16 -11.50
CA THR A 585 -30.62 7.75 -12.33
C THR A 585 -31.57 8.93 -12.58
N ASP A 586 -32.42 8.81 -13.59
CA ASP A 586 -33.41 9.86 -13.90
C ASP A 586 -34.43 10.05 -12.77
N ASP A 587 -34.65 9.01 -11.95
CA ASP A 587 -35.58 8.99 -10.82
C ASP A 587 -34.87 9.06 -9.45
N ALA A 588 -33.60 9.49 -9.41
CA ALA A 588 -32.76 9.44 -8.22
C ALA A 588 -33.27 10.29 -7.04
N VAL A 589 -32.85 9.92 -5.83
CA VAL A 589 -33.02 10.69 -4.60
C VAL A 589 -31.66 11.16 -4.10
N VAL A 590 -31.55 12.44 -3.76
CA VAL A 590 -30.31 13.05 -3.28
C VAL A 590 -30.55 13.69 -1.92
N LEU A 591 -29.73 13.33 -0.95
CA LEU A 591 -29.77 13.80 0.43
C LEU A 591 -28.50 14.59 0.75
N ILE A 592 -28.63 15.82 1.22
CA ILE A 592 -27.53 16.76 1.40
C ILE A 592 -27.51 17.26 2.84
N GLN A 593 -26.43 17.04 3.58
CA GLN A 593 -26.27 17.57 4.95
C GLN A 593 -25.72 19.00 4.96
N ASN A 594 -25.78 19.66 6.13
CA ASN A 594 -25.23 21.00 6.37
C ASN A 594 -25.96 22.12 5.60
N THR A 595 -27.23 21.93 5.27
CA THR A 595 -28.02 22.90 4.49
C THR A 595 -28.49 24.10 5.30
N ASN A 596 -28.30 24.13 6.62
CA ASN A 596 -28.67 25.25 7.50
C ASN A 596 -27.44 26.02 8.04
N GLU A 597 -26.23 25.72 7.57
CA GLU A 597 -25.00 26.39 8.02
C GLU A 597 -24.68 27.62 7.14
N VAL A 598 -25.05 28.83 7.61
CA VAL A 598 -25.00 30.09 6.84
C VAL A 598 -23.82 31.01 7.23
N THR A 599 -22.70 30.46 7.72
CA THR A 599 -21.52 31.23 8.16
C THR A 599 -20.51 31.42 7.01
N ALA A 600 -19.70 32.49 7.06
CA ALA A 600 -18.64 32.75 6.08
C ALA A 600 -17.68 31.55 5.92
N GLY A 601 -17.42 31.13 4.69
CA GLY A 601 -16.61 29.94 4.36
C GLY A 601 -17.40 28.63 4.20
N LEU A 602 -18.68 28.63 4.56
CA LEU A 602 -19.63 27.54 4.32
C LEU A 602 -20.58 27.93 3.17
N GLY A 603 -21.17 26.95 2.49
CA GLY A 603 -22.13 27.26 1.43
C GLY A 603 -22.87 26.08 0.82
N VAL A 604 -23.02 24.98 1.54
CA VAL A 604 -23.83 23.84 1.07
C VAL A 604 -25.29 24.25 0.84
N TRP A 605 -25.82 25.17 1.66
CA TRP A 605 -27.17 25.72 1.49
C TRP A 605 -27.39 26.39 0.11
N GLN A 606 -26.39 27.11 -0.40
CA GLN A 606 -26.46 27.76 -1.72
C GLN A 606 -26.50 26.72 -2.84
N CYS A 607 -25.74 25.63 -2.67
CA CYS A 607 -25.76 24.51 -3.61
C CYS A 607 -27.12 23.81 -3.60
N PHE A 608 -27.71 23.58 -2.42
CA PHE A 608 -29.05 23.01 -2.30
C PHE A 608 -30.12 23.89 -2.96
N GLU A 609 -30.09 25.21 -2.76
CA GLU A 609 -31.01 26.16 -3.41
C GLU A 609 -30.87 26.21 -4.93
N ASN A 610 -29.66 26.00 -5.47
CA ASN A 610 -29.48 25.90 -6.92
C ASN A 610 -30.01 24.57 -7.49
N LEU A 611 -29.91 23.48 -6.71
CA LEU A 611 -30.30 22.14 -7.15
C LEU A 611 -31.79 21.88 -7.00
N ARG A 612 -32.46 22.49 -6.02
CA ARG A 612 -33.91 22.32 -5.82
C ARG A 612 -34.74 22.77 -7.01
N GLU A 613 -34.27 23.74 -7.79
CA GLU A 613 -34.93 24.19 -9.02
C GLU A 613 -34.92 23.12 -10.12
N GLN A 614 -33.97 22.19 -10.06
CA GLN A 614 -33.81 21.10 -11.02
C GLN A 614 -34.52 19.82 -10.59
N ALA A 615 -34.97 19.75 -9.33
CA ALA A 615 -35.61 18.59 -8.75
C ALA A 615 -37.14 18.62 -8.95
N SER A 616 -37.75 17.46 -9.12
CA SER A 616 -39.21 17.32 -9.25
C SER A 616 -39.92 17.64 -7.93
N ALA A 617 -39.26 17.37 -6.80
CA ALA A 617 -39.69 17.79 -5.47
C ALA A 617 -38.48 17.96 -4.55
N SER A 618 -38.61 18.87 -3.59
CA SER A 618 -37.56 19.13 -2.59
C SER A 618 -38.15 19.47 -1.22
N PHE A 619 -37.44 19.11 -0.16
CA PHE A 619 -37.77 19.50 1.21
C PHE A 619 -36.49 19.72 2.01
N GLN A 620 -36.48 20.70 2.91
CA GLN A 620 -35.36 20.97 3.79
C GLN A 620 -35.82 20.92 5.24
N PHE A 621 -35.15 20.11 6.04
CA PHE A 621 -35.24 20.16 7.49
C PHE A 621 -34.17 21.11 8.04
N SER A 622 -34.52 21.89 9.05
CA SER A 622 -33.65 22.91 9.67
C SER A 622 -32.98 22.45 10.97
N TYR A 623 -33.39 21.31 11.55
CA TYR A 623 -32.81 20.80 12.80
C TYR A 623 -31.36 20.31 12.62
N GLY A 624 -30.56 20.44 13.68
CA GLY A 624 -29.13 20.17 13.63
C GLY A 624 -28.42 21.15 12.70
N SER A 625 -27.53 20.66 11.83
CA SER A 625 -26.89 21.43 10.76
C SER A 625 -27.76 21.59 9.50
N GLY A 626 -29.02 21.12 9.55
CA GLY A 626 -29.94 21.05 8.41
C GLY A 626 -29.65 19.90 7.45
N ILE A 627 -30.71 19.37 6.84
CA ILE A 627 -30.62 18.34 5.79
C ILE A 627 -31.66 18.58 4.71
N GLY A 628 -31.21 18.56 3.45
CA GLY A 628 -32.02 18.77 2.26
C GLY A 628 -32.26 17.48 1.49
N ILE A 629 -33.49 17.29 1.01
CA ILE A 629 -33.93 16.17 0.17
C ILE A 629 -34.28 16.72 -1.21
N LEU A 630 -33.77 16.08 -2.25
CA LEU A 630 -34.10 16.35 -3.65
C LEU A 630 -34.55 15.02 -4.29
N ALA A 631 -35.74 15.01 -4.89
CA ALA A 631 -36.26 13.88 -5.64
C ALA A 631 -36.39 14.25 -7.12
N PHE A 632 -35.79 13.44 -7.99
CA PHE A 632 -35.82 13.61 -9.45
C PHE A 632 -36.80 12.62 -10.09
N GLY A 633 -37.16 12.90 -11.35
CA GLY A 633 -37.98 11.99 -12.15
C GLY A 633 -39.49 12.17 -11.97
N LEU A 634 -40.26 11.11 -12.27
CA LEU A 634 -41.73 11.16 -12.26
C LEU A 634 -42.32 10.47 -11.03
N ARG A 635 -43.44 11.00 -10.50
CA ARG A 635 -44.15 10.45 -9.32
C ARG A 635 -44.32 8.92 -9.32
N PRO A 636 -44.78 8.26 -10.41
CA PRO A 636 -44.97 6.81 -10.40
C PRO A 636 -43.68 6.00 -10.26
N ARG A 637 -42.52 6.59 -10.58
CA ARG A 637 -41.21 5.93 -10.52
C ARG A 637 -40.38 6.34 -9.30
N ASN A 638 -40.68 7.50 -8.71
CA ASN A 638 -40.06 7.98 -7.49
C ASN A 638 -41.12 8.30 -6.42
N PRO A 639 -41.50 7.33 -5.56
CA PRO A 639 -42.50 7.52 -4.51
C PRO A 639 -42.06 8.51 -3.41
N VAL A 640 -40.78 8.90 -3.36
CA VAL A 640 -40.31 9.94 -2.44
C VAL A 640 -40.92 11.30 -2.77
N ILE A 641 -41.36 11.53 -4.01
CA ILE A 641 -42.04 12.78 -4.38
C ILE A 641 -43.33 12.98 -3.57
N ASP A 642 -44.11 11.92 -3.35
CA ASP A 642 -45.33 11.99 -2.55
C ASP A 642 -45.00 12.15 -1.05
N LEU A 643 -43.94 11.50 -0.58
CA LEU A 643 -43.44 11.71 0.79
C LEU A 643 -42.99 13.16 1.02
N ILE A 644 -42.30 13.77 0.06
CA ILE A 644 -41.91 15.19 0.12
C ILE A 644 -43.15 16.08 0.12
N ALA A 645 -44.14 15.80 -0.73
CA ALA A 645 -45.39 16.56 -0.73
C ALA A 645 -46.12 16.47 0.62
N HIS A 646 -46.08 15.31 1.28
CA HIS A 646 -46.56 15.15 2.65
C HIS A 646 -45.77 16.04 3.63
N PHE A 647 -44.43 16.03 3.56
CA PHE A 647 -43.61 16.90 4.40
C PHE A 647 -43.94 18.38 4.20
N GLN A 648 -44.10 18.81 2.96
CA GLN A 648 -44.51 20.18 2.60
C GLN A 648 -45.90 20.56 3.12
N SER A 649 -46.82 19.59 3.27
CA SER A 649 -48.16 19.84 3.80
C SER A 649 -48.19 20.12 5.31
N GLN A 650 -47.21 19.59 6.06
CA GLN A 650 -47.12 19.69 7.53
C GLN A 650 -45.67 19.90 8.01
N PRO A 651 -44.97 20.95 7.54
CA PRO A 651 -43.53 21.10 7.72
C PRO A 651 -43.11 21.14 9.19
N GLU A 652 -43.76 21.96 10.01
CA GLU A 652 -43.44 22.10 11.45
C GLU A 652 -43.63 20.79 12.23
N LYS A 653 -44.65 20.02 11.88
CA LYS A 653 -44.94 18.74 12.52
C LYS A 653 -43.87 17.70 12.17
N MET A 654 -43.44 17.66 10.91
CA MET A 654 -42.37 16.75 10.47
C MET A 654 -41.01 17.16 11.05
N GLU A 655 -40.72 18.46 11.10
CA GLU A 655 -39.54 19.03 11.74
C GLU A 655 -39.46 18.60 13.22
N PHE A 656 -40.57 18.75 13.95
CA PHE A 656 -40.68 18.32 15.33
C PHE A 656 -40.52 16.80 15.46
N LEU A 657 -41.23 16.00 14.65
CA LEU A 657 -41.18 14.54 14.70
C LEU A 657 -39.76 14.01 14.49
N PHE A 658 -39.11 14.36 13.37
CA PHE A 658 -37.78 13.86 13.04
C PHE A 658 -36.72 14.37 14.02
N SER A 659 -36.81 15.62 14.48
CA SER A 659 -35.88 16.13 15.50
C SER A 659 -35.99 15.37 16.84
N GLN A 660 -37.20 14.98 17.28
CA GLN A 660 -37.39 14.16 18.48
C GLN A 660 -36.86 12.73 18.29
N LEU A 661 -37.12 12.12 17.14
CA LEU A 661 -36.64 10.77 16.83
C LEU A 661 -35.11 10.72 16.82
N SER A 662 -34.48 11.73 16.22
CA SER A 662 -33.03 11.84 16.16
C SER A 662 -32.40 12.03 17.54
N ARG A 663 -33.04 12.80 18.43
CA ARG A 663 -32.60 12.91 19.83
C ARG A 663 -32.66 11.58 20.58
N LYS A 664 -33.71 10.78 20.37
CA LYS A 664 -33.90 9.48 21.05
C LYS A 664 -32.89 8.41 20.63
N ILE A 665 -32.38 8.44 19.40
CA ILE A 665 -31.35 7.50 18.94
C ILE A 665 -29.95 7.93 19.40
N CYS A 666 -29.73 9.23 19.61
CA CYS A 666 -28.47 9.76 20.10
C CYS A 666 -28.31 9.67 21.63
N SER A 667 -29.40 9.53 22.39
CA SER A 667 -29.43 9.33 23.85
C SER A 667 -29.38 7.86 24.23
#